data_AF-A0A4U0XTA6-F1
#
_entry.id   AF-A0A4U0XTA6-F1
#
_cell.length_a   1.000
_cell.length_b   1.000
_cell.length_c   1.000
_cell.angle_alpha   90.00
_cell.angle_beta   90.00
_cell.angle_gamma   90.00
#
_symmetry.space_group_name_H-M   'P 1'
#
loop_
_entity.id
_entity.type
_entity.pdbx_description
1 polymer ?
#
loop_
_entity_poly.entity_id
_entity_poly.type
_entity_poly.pdbx_seq_one_letter_code
_entity_poly.pdbx_strand_id
1 'polypeptide(L)'
;MLSAIVLIIALRGPRYGKTIHTNGPLTASSAAFLTSVLAKLIELSFVTVLVAFIGQALGRRAFKRQAGRGVTLAELSMRSWITQPGSMLTQWHTVRYAGITLLGGLALLGAISAMLYTSAATALVQPQLKWPKWHSRVMAGLVKTEFANPVYIEANCKTPVTELRDPTYYDSTCIQMEHAAMGYHNYFSYLGTWTDLINNGTGSSDQAQRPKGYAMLNDITTITAPWVEQTNITALYATHSVVVNNVSLAMPHPGVIQAAMDPINKIMQPADLDGLGTYNIRASVPSPVVHVLCATLTQAQLQPFVYELWVNATTPVNMSNLPLPLGDYDPYLDGTPLDDIFGWGPIYGEGKWPPIFAKLPGNYNTLINDTTYDEQYGRDSIYLLGKSGTEEYYALCQLKVSLTPACSTSYNASSSGGTLQAICEDPNDDLAYISSLRNATSGNSSLSKDWPNIASEWSRSLALNDGAVNANGSNARLLTQLILTTPELNPALPSMAEALAVMAGCTLLSSSIDSPFVEFWNYTLPSLNAGGQFQFFNASVRAQQYASGGTEPYQKPFYIILFAVFGLNLVALLYFITHREWYTDFSEPANLFSLAVNSPPSKELAGCCGGGPEGEHYKVGWKLNSDNEHVFLESLERDDGEGAGSPGMKRRRFSEGFDLMMSPVRKATGRFSSASLRMALLSFLMTCIAAAAVTATPSTQIPFQPLPDLFTLTVDDILTGFSTHQFSSADLVRAYIARTAEVQQVLRPVIEINPDALSIAQALDTERLVHNTTRGPLHGVPVLLKDNIGTADQLNTTAGSYALHGSIVPRDSTVAANLRAAGAVILGKSGLSEWAFWRGTNNSNGWSARGGQVKGAYYEDQDPSGSSGGSSVAAALGLTALAVGTDTGGSVIDPANINGVVGIRPSTGLTSRSVVVPITVVQDSVGPITRTVKDAAYLLSAMAGPKGDPGDNYTNAIPFSTIPDYASYCTPSGLHGAKLGIPRNIFPAPINRTEADIQQIDAFNGILPLLASLGANTTDNANYPDINAYNTEAQFTLALDIGFKHDFPAYMSKLKFNPTGVTDLADLLNWTQNFRAEQYPLRSTDFWEDSLASNLTTESPAYLAAIAHNAYLGTNATIQGALDAYGLDALVLPTAYSVRPAVYAGYPVITVPLGYFNTTTAVVQAGGGGDPAVWGLNSVAPGIPFGLSFIGPRFGEAQIIQFAYAFEQATMFRYENLPLAKYMPTTQLHTAMAEGDIGCPDALGLPK
;
A
#
# COMPACT_ATOMS: atom_id res chain seq x y z
N MET A 1 -19.31 -18.71 -38.86
CA MET A 1 -20.04 -19.13 -37.63
C MET A 1 -19.48 -18.45 -36.39
N LEU A 2 -18.20 -18.64 -36.06
CA LEU A 2 -17.56 -18.02 -34.89
C LEU A 2 -17.67 -16.48 -34.86
N SER A 3 -17.44 -15.81 -36.00
CA SER A 3 -17.63 -14.35 -36.13
C SER A 3 -19.06 -13.88 -35.82
N ALA A 4 -20.07 -14.72 -36.05
CA ALA A 4 -21.47 -14.42 -35.71
C ALA A 4 -21.72 -14.54 -34.20
N ILE A 5 -21.12 -15.53 -33.54
CA ILE A 5 -21.24 -15.73 -32.09
C ILE A 5 -20.65 -14.52 -31.35
N VAL A 6 -19.44 -14.08 -31.71
CA VAL A 6 -18.78 -12.90 -31.13
C VAL A 6 -19.63 -11.64 -31.32
N LEU A 7 -20.19 -11.43 -32.51
CA LEU A 7 -21.08 -10.30 -32.79
C LEU A 7 -22.36 -10.34 -31.95
N ILE A 8 -22.97 -11.51 -31.77
CA ILE A 8 -24.17 -11.67 -30.93
C ILE A 8 -23.87 -11.38 -29.46
N ILE A 9 -22.73 -11.86 -28.94
CA ILE A 9 -22.32 -11.61 -27.55
C ILE A 9 -22.08 -10.11 -27.34
N ALA A 10 -21.38 -9.45 -28.26
CA ALA A 10 -21.19 -8.01 -28.22
C ALA A 10 -22.53 -7.26 -28.16
N LEU A 11 -23.47 -7.58 -29.07
CA LEU A 11 -24.76 -6.89 -29.14
C LEU A 11 -25.66 -7.15 -27.93
N ARG A 12 -25.65 -8.39 -27.40
CA ARG A 12 -26.49 -8.76 -26.26
C ARG A 12 -25.93 -8.24 -24.93
N GLY A 13 -24.60 -8.10 -24.82
CA GLY A 13 -23.91 -7.69 -23.60
C GLY A 13 -24.34 -8.49 -22.36
N PRO A 14 -24.26 -9.83 -22.38
CA PRO A 14 -24.68 -10.65 -21.25
C PRO A 14 -23.91 -10.26 -19.98
N ARG A 15 -24.62 -10.28 -18.86
CA ARG A 15 -24.03 -10.16 -17.52
C ARG A 15 -23.73 -11.54 -16.99
N TYR A 16 -22.55 -11.73 -16.44
CA TYR A 16 -22.07 -13.05 -16.04
C TYR A 16 -22.41 -13.37 -14.58
N GLY A 17 -22.59 -12.37 -13.72
CA GLY A 17 -22.94 -12.60 -12.31
C GLY A 17 -21.98 -13.63 -11.69
N LYS A 18 -22.52 -14.70 -11.07
CA LYS A 18 -21.72 -15.75 -10.42
C LYS A 18 -20.99 -16.72 -11.38
N THR A 19 -21.08 -16.57 -12.71
CA THR A 19 -20.26 -17.40 -13.60
C THR A 19 -18.84 -16.88 -13.79
N ILE A 20 -18.64 -15.56 -13.72
CA ILE A 20 -17.31 -14.93 -13.81
C ILE A 20 -17.04 -14.14 -12.53
N HIS A 21 -16.26 -14.73 -11.64
CA HIS A 21 -15.87 -14.18 -10.34
C HIS A 21 -14.64 -14.96 -9.82
N THR A 22 -13.94 -14.46 -8.80
CA THR A 22 -12.64 -14.98 -8.33
C THR A 22 -12.68 -16.47 -7.98
N ASN A 23 -13.74 -16.91 -7.29
CA ASN A 23 -13.94 -18.31 -6.87
C ASN A 23 -14.88 -19.09 -7.82
N GLY A 24 -15.14 -18.54 -9.00
CA GLY A 24 -16.10 -19.08 -9.95
C GLY A 24 -15.55 -20.15 -10.89
N PRO A 25 -16.42 -20.75 -11.71
CA PRO A 25 -16.00 -21.68 -12.76
C PRO A 25 -15.08 -21.01 -13.81
N LEU A 26 -15.13 -19.69 -13.94
CA LEU A 26 -14.24 -18.89 -14.79
C LEU A 26 -13.80 -17.63 -14.02
N THR A 27 -12.50 -17.41 -13.89
CA THR A 27 -11.95 -16.14 -13.39
C THR A 27 -12.02 -15.05 -14.47
N ALA A 28 -11.98 -13.77 -14.08
CA ALA A 28 -11.97 -12.66 -15.03
C ALA A 28 -10.77 -12.74 -15.99
N SER A 29 -9.59 -13.09 -15.47
CA SER A 29 -8.37 -13.31 -16.25
C SER A 29 -8.52 -14.47 -17.24
N SER A 30 -9.10 -15.60 -16.82
CA SER A 30 -9.34 -16.76 -17.70
C SER A 30 -10.33 -16.44 -18.81
N ALA A 31 -11.39 -15.68 -18.51
CA ALA A 31 -12.37 -15.26 -19.49
C ALA A 31 -11.81 -14.23 -20.50
N ALA A 32 -10.94 -13.32 -20.04
CA ALA A 32 -10.21 -12.40 -20.91
C ALA A 32 -9.24 -13.15 -21.83
N PHE A 33 -8.49 -14.11 -21.30
CA PHE A 33 -7.61 -14.97 -22.08
C PHE A 33 -8.39 -15.75 -23.15
N LEU A 34 -9.48 -16.43 -22.77
CA LEU A 34 -10.33 -17.18 -23.70
C LEU A 34 -10.89 -16.29 -24.82
N THR A 35 -11.34 -15.08 -24.48
CA THR A 35 -11.84 -14.11 -25.46
C THR A 35 -10.75 -13.70 -26.45
N SER A 36 -9.54 -13.45 -25.96
CA SER A 36 -8.39 -13.04 -26.77
C SER A 36 -7.93 -14.16 -27.72
N VAL A 37 -7.88 -15.40 -27.24
CA VAL A 37 -7.55 -16.59 -28.05
C VAL A 37 -8.60 -16.80 -29.15
N LEU A 38 -9.88 -16.76 -28.81
CA LEU A 38 -10.97 -16.90 -29.79
C LEU A 38 -10.95 -15.77 -30.82
N ALA A 39 -10.70 -14.52 -30.39
CA ALA A 39 -10.59 -13.39 -31.30
C ALA A 39 -9.44 -13.57 -32.29
N LYS A 40 -8.27 -14.01 -31.83
CA LYS A 40 -7.10 -14.21 -32.70
C LYS A 40 -7.29 -15.37 -33.69
N LEU A 41 -7.92 -16.46 -33.25
CA LEU A 41 -8.28 -17.57 -34.13
C LEU A 41 -9.23 -17.11 -35.25
N ILE A 42 -10.24 -16.30 -34.90
CA ILE A 42 -11.17 -15.76 -35.90
C ILE A 42 -10.43 -14.81 -36.85
N GLU A 43 -9.57 -13.93 -36.35
CA GLU A 43 -8.78 -13.01 -37.17
C GLU A 43 -7.91 -13.76 -38.20
N LEU A 44 -7.13 -14.75 -37.76
CA LEU A 44 -6.26 -15.54 -38.64
C LEU A 44 -7.08 -16.37 -39.66
N SER A 45 -8.19 -16.96 -39.21
CA SER A 45 -9.10 -17.68 -40.12
C SER A 45 -9.76 -16.74 -41.14
N PHE A 46 -10.08 -15.51 -40.74
CA PHE A 46 -10.66 -14.51 -41.63
C PHE A 46 -9.66 -14.05 -42.70
N VAL A 47 -8.41 -13.77 -42.30
CA VAL A 47 -7.33 -13.41 -43.23
C VAL A 47 -7.12 -14.50 -44.28
N THR A 48 -7.03 -15.76 -43.86
CA THR A 48 -6.83 -16.89 -44.78
C THR A 48 -7.99 -17.08 -45.76
N VAL A 49 -9.24 -17.03 -45.27
CA VAL A 49 -10.44 -17.11 -46.11
C VAL A 49 -10.52 -15.96 -47.10
N LEU A 50 -10.19 -14.74 -46.67
CA LEU A 50 -10.26 -13.55 -47.52
C LEU A 50 -9.16 -13.53 -48.59
N VAL A 51 -7.94 -13.95 -48.24
CA VAL A 51 -6.84 -14.12 -49.20
C VAL A 51 -7.20 -15.18 -50.23
N ALA A 52 -7.72 -16.33 -49.82
CA ALA A 52 -8.18 -17.37 -50.74
C ALA A 52 -9.29 -16.85 -51.67
N PHE A 53 -10.24 -16.09 -51.15
CA PHE A 53 -11.31 -15.47 -51.95
C PHE A 53 -10.75 -14.52 -53.01
N ILE A 54 -9.79 -13.66 -52.66
CA ILE A 54 -9.16 -12.74 -53.63
C ILE A 54 -8.34 -13.51 -54.65
N GLY A 55 -7.56 -14.51 -54.22
CA GLY A 55 -6.79 -15.37 -55.11
C GLY A 55 -7.65 -16.08 -56.14
N GLN A 56 -8.77 -16.68 -55.72
CA GLN A 56 -9.75 -17.30 -56.63
C GLN A 56 -10.39 -16.27 -57.58
N ALA A 57 -10.73 -15.09 -57.08
CA ALA A 57 -11.32 -14.02 -57.89
C ALA A 57 -10.35 -13.49 -58.96
N LEU A 58 -9.07 -13.33 -58.63
CA LEU A 58 -8.02 -12.89 -59.56
C LEU A 58 -7.63 -14.01 -60.54
N GLY A 59 -7.40 -15.23 -60.07
CA GLY A 59 -7.08 -16.37 -60.91
C GLY A 59 -8.15 -16.62 -61.98
N ARG A 60 -9.43 -16.58 -61.59
CA ARG A 60 -10.53 -16.72 -62.53
C ARG A 60 -10.63 -15.58 -63.55
N ARG A 61 -10.23 -14.36 -63.17
CA ARG A 61 -10.16 -13.22 -64.11
C ARG A 61 -9.00 -13.39 -65.10
N ALA A 62 -7.88 -13.95 -64.66
CA ALA A 62 -6.71 -14.17 -65.49
C ALA A 62 -6.92 -15.25 -66.57
N PHE A 63 -7.74 -16.28 -66.32
CA PHE A 63 -7.98 -17.39 -67.27
C PHE A 63 -9.11 -17.17 -68.31
N LYS A 64 -9.97 -16.15 -68.17
CA LYS A 64 -11.12 -15.96 -69.08
C LYS A 64 -10.68 -15.43 -70.46
N ARG A 65 -10.46 -16.35 -71.42
CA ARG A 65 -9.93 -16.12 -72.78
C ARG A 65 -10.70 -15.18 -73.71
N GLN A 66 -12.00 -14.92 -73.51
CA GLN A 66 -12.83 -14.23 -74.53
C GLN A 66 -13.50 -12.91 -74.10
N ALA A 67 -13.35 -12.43 -72.85
CA ALA A 67 -13.99 -11.17 -72.41
C ALA A 67 -13.40 -10.51 -71.14
N GLY A 68 -12.19 -10.90 -70.69
CA GLY A 68 -11.60 -10.39 -69.44
C GLY A 68 -10.63 -9.23 -69.65
N ARG A 69 -10.69 -8.20 -68.80
CA ARG A 69 -9.74 -7.06 -68.73
C ARG A 69 -8.29 -7.47 -68.34
N GLY A 70 -8.04 -8.75 -68.10
CA GLY A 70 -6.82 -9.24 -67.44
C GLY A 70 -6.75 -8.86 -65.96
N VAL A 71 -5.61 -9.16 -65.33
CA VAL A 71 -5.22 -8.82 -63.95
C VAL A 71 -4.05 -7.86 -64.00
N THR A 72 -4.02 -6.82 -63.17
CA THR A 72 -2.89 -5.87 -63.12
C THR A 72 -1.91 -6.16 -61.98
N LEU A 73 -0.68 -5.66 -62.10
CA LEU A 73 0.33 -5.70 -61.02
C LEU A 73 -0.19 -5.06 -59.71
N ALA A 74 -0.94 -3.96 -59.81
CA ALA A 74 -1.59 -3.36 -58.64
C ALA A 74 -2.64 -4.30 -58.00
N GLU A 75 -3.41 -5.05 -58.80
CA GLU A 75 -4.41 -5.99 -58.30
C GLU A 75 -3.76 -7.23 -57.64
N LEU A 76 -2.61 -7.70 -58.15
CA LEU A 76 -1.84 -8.80 -57.56
C LEU A 76 -1.29 -8.46 -56.16
N SER A 77 -1.02 -7.18 -55.89
CA SER A 77 -0.56 -6.73 -54.58
C SER A 77 -1.63 -6.76 -53.48
N MET A 78 -2.92 -6.93 -53.82
CA MET A 78 -4.02 -6.94 -52.83
C MET A 78 -3.89 -8.04 -51.77
N ARG A 79 -3.24 -9.15 -52.11
CA ARG A 79 -2.90 -10.21 -51.16
C ARG A 79 -2.02 -9.68 -50.02
N SER A 80 -0.99 -8.89 -50.36
CA SER A 80 -0.05 -8.36 -49.39
C SER A 80 -0.70 -7.35 -48.45
N TRP A 81 -1.73 -6.61 -48.89
CA TRP A 81 -2.47 -5.67 -48.05
C TRP A 81 -3.19 -6.37 -46.89
N ILE A 82 -3.62 -7.61 -47.07
CA ILE A 82 -4.35 -8.36 -46.04
C ILE A 82 -3.39 -9.15 -45.15
N THR A 83 -2.37 -9.78 -45.74
CA THR A 83 -1.39 -10.55 -44.96
C THR A 83 -0.40 -9.66 -44.20
N GLN A 84 -0.10 -8.48 -44.75
CA GLN A 84 0.86 -7.52 -44.23
C GLN A 84 0.32 -6.09 -44.42
N PRO A 85 -0.66 -5.64 -43.63
CA PRO A 85 -1.33 -4.35 -43.84
C PRO A 85 -0.41 -3.13 -43.88
N GLY A 86 0.77 -3.19 -43.24
CA GLY A 86 1.80 -2.16 -43.35
C GLY A 86 2.31 -1.92 -44.79
N SER A 87 2.17 -2.90 -45.68
CA SER A 87 2.54 -2.76 -47.10
C SER A 87 1.72 -1.69 -47.83
N MET A 88 0.51 -1.37 -47.36
CA MET A 88 -0.31 -0.32 -47.94
C MET A 88 0.32 1.08 -47.77
N LEU A 89 1.05 1.28 -46.68
CA LEU A 89 1.78 2.52 -46.40
C LEU A 89 3.07 2.60 -47.23
N THR A 90 3.83 1.50 -47.29
CA THR A 90 5.11 1.47 -48.00
C THR A 90 4.96 1.36 -49.52
N GLN A 91 3.85 0.79 -50.01
CA GLN A 91 3.54 0.60 -51.43
C GLN A 91 2.27 1.37 -51.86
N TRP A 92 2.11 2.60 -51.39
CA TRP A 92 0.93 3.45 -51.66
C TRP A 92 0.54 3.56 -53.15
N HIS A 93 1.54 3.48 -54.03
CA HIS A 93 1.33 3.50 -55.48
C HIS A 93 0.40 2.36 -55.96
N THR A 94 0.49 1.17 -55.38
CA THR A 94 -0.38 0.03 -55.73
C THR A 94 -1.83 0.25 -55.27
N VAL A 95 -2.01 0.78 -54.06
CA VAL A 95 -3.30 1.13 -53.46
C VAL A 95 -4.03 2.18 -54.30
N ARG A 96 -3.31 3.19 -54.78
CA ARG A 96 -3.88 4.25 -55.65
C ARG A 96 -4.53 3.70 -56.92
N TYR A 97 -4.01 2.62 -57.49
CA TYR A 97 -4.51 2.06 -58.75
C TYR A 97 -5.54 0.94 -58.56
N ALA A 98 -5.38 0.07 -57.56
CA ALA A 98 -6.28 -1.06 -57.33
C ALA A 98 -7.37 -0.79 -56.28
N GLY A 99 -7.15 0.12 -55.32
CA GLY A 99 -8.04 0.40 -54.19
C GLY A 99 -9.42 0.96 -54.57
N ILE A 100 -9.52 1.63 -55.71
CA ILE A 100 -10.80 2.16 -56.25
C ILE A 100 -11.66 1.10 -56.95
N THR A 101 -11.15 -0.13 -57.12
CA THR A 101 -11.92 -1.23 -57.68
C THR A 101 -12.80 -1.88 -56.62
N LEU A 102 -13.88 -2.58 -57.01
CA LEU A 102 -14.73 -3.31 -56.06
C LEU A 102 -13.92 -4.34 -55.23
N LEU A 103 -12.99 -5.04 -55.89
CA LEU A 103 -12.16 -6.06 -55.23
C LEU A 103 -11.10 -5.41 -54.32
N GLY A 104 -10.53 -4.28 -54.74
CA GLY A 104 -9.62 -3.48 -53.91
C GLY A 104 -10.29 -2.84 -52.71
N GLY A 105 -11.52 -2.33 -52.84
CA GLY A 105 -12.30 -1.82 -51.72
C GLY A 105 -12.63 -2.91 -50.69
N LEU A 106 -12.97 -4.11 -51.14
CA LEU A 106 -13.15 -5.28 -50.27
C LEU A 106 -11.84 -5.71 -49.58
N ALA A 107 -10.72 -5.67 -50.30
CA ALA A 107 -9.41 -5.97 -49.75
C ALA A 107 -8.96 -4.95 -48.70
N LEU A 108 -9.18 -3.65 -48.93
CA LEU A 108 -8.90 -2.58 -47.97
C LEU A 108 -9.77 -2.69 -46.72
N LEU A 109 -11.08 -2.89 -46.89
CA LEU A 109 -11.99 -3.11 -45.76
C LEU A 109 -11.59 -4.35 -44.97
N GLY A 110 -11.19 -5.41 -45.67
CA GLY A 110 -10.70 -6.64 -45.06
C GLY A 110 -9.39 -6.47 -44.29
N ALA A 111 -8.44 -5.71 -44.84
CA ALA A 111 -7.18 -5.39 -44.16
C ALA A 111 -7.42 -4.60 -42.86
N ILE A 112 -8.22 -3.53 -42.92
CA ILE A 112 -8.60 -2.74 -41.72
C ILE A 112 -9.33 -3.62 -40.70
N SER A 113 -10.27 -4.44 -41.19
CA SER A 113 -11.04 -5.32 -40.33
C SER A 113 -10.15 -6.36 -39.65
N ALA A 114 -9.17 -6.94 -40.36
CA ALA A 114 -8.21 -7.88 -39.80
C ALA A 114 -7.31 -7.22 -38.75
N MET A 115 -6.81 -6.01 -39.02
CA MET A 115 -5.97 -5.27 -38.07
C MET A 115 -6.67 -4.96 -36.75
N LEU A 116 -7.98 -4.65 -36.82
CA LEU A 116 -8.73 -4.15 -35.67
C LEU A 116 -9.63 -5.22 -35.03
N TYR A 117 -9.73 -6.43 -35.58
CA TYR A 117 -10.69 -7.43 -35.11
C TYR A 117 -10.40 -7.87 -33.67
N THR A 118 -9.15 -8.20 -33.34
CA THR A 118 -8.81 -8.60 -31.97
C THR A 118 -9.11 -7.48 -30.99
N SER A 119 -8.73 -6.24 -31.31
CA SER A 119 -9.05 -5.06 -30.49
C SER A 119 -10.55 -4.81 -30.35
N ALA A 120 -11.33 -5.04 -31.41
CA ALA A 120 -12.78 -4.90 -31.39
C ALA A 120 -13.44 -5.96 -30.50
N ALA A 121 -12.96 -7.21 -30.57
CA ALA A 121 -13.45 -8.31 -29.77
C ALA A 121 -13.07 -8.15 -28.29
N THR A 122 -11.85 -7.72 -27.97
CA THR A 122 -11.46 -7.43 -26.57
C THR A 122 -12.24 -6.24 -26.02
N ALA A 123 -12.44 -5.18 -26.79
CA ALA A 123 -13.21 -4.02 -26.34
C ALA A 123 -14.70 -4.33 -26.06
N LEU A 124 -15.33 -5.19 -26.85
CA LEU A 124 -16.79 -5.40 -26.81
C LEU A 124 -17.24 -6.74 -26.24
N VAL A 125 -16.42 -7.79 -26.30
CA VAL A 125 -16.80 -9.14 -25.86
C VAL A 125 -16.15 -9.53 -24.56
N GLN A 126 -14.93 -9.04 -24.27
CA GLN A 126 -14.26 -9.32 -23.00
C GLN A 126 -15.14 -8.87 -21.82
N PRO A 127 -15.30 -9.70 -20.77
CA PRO A 127 -16.02 -9.31 -19.58
C PRO A 127 -15.34 -8.13 -18.89
N GLN A 128 -16.08 -7.04 -18.68
CA GLN A 128 -15.62 -5.82 -17.99
C GLN A 128 -16.60 -5.47 -16.87
N LEU A 129 -16.11 -4.85 -15.78
CA LEU A 129 -16.96 -4.43 -14.67
C LEU A 129 -17.91 -3.33 -15.12
N LYS A 130 -19.22 -3.52 -14.89
CA LYS A 130 -20.26 -2.59 -15.30
C LYS A 130 -21.26 -2.34 -14.19
N TRP A 131 -21.62 -1.07 -14.00
CA TRP A 131 -22.70 -0.68 -13.10
C TRP A 131 -24.06 -1.19 -13.63
N PRO A 132 -24.83 -1.95 -12.83
CA PRO A 132 -26.23 -2.15 -13.13
C PRO A 132 -27.03 -0.88 -12.83
N LYS A 133 -28.27 -0.86 -13.34
CA LYS A 133 -29.26 0.13 -12.89
C LYS A 133 -29.59 -0.16 -11.43
N TRP A 134 -30.08 0.85 -10.71
CA TRP A 134 -30.64 0.66 -9.37
C TRP A 134 -31.82 -0.32 -9.43
N HIS A 135 -31.85 -1.25 -8.47
CA HIS A 135 -32.91 -2.23 -8.33
C HIS A 135 -33.45 -2.21 -6.91
N SER A 136 -34.73 -1.89 -6.75
CA SER A 136 -35.42 -1.97 -5.46
C SER A 136 -35.59 -3.43 -5.05
N ARG A 137 -35.26 -3.75 -3.79
CA ARG A 137 -35.32 -5.08 -3.22
C ARG A 137 -35.52 -5.01 -1.71
N VAL A 138 -36.22 -6.00 -1.15
CA VAL A 138 -36.29 -6.20 0.30
C VAL A 138 -35.03 -6.95 0.75
N MET A 139 -34.30 -6.36 1.69
CA MET A 139 -33.14 -6.98 2.34
C MET A 139 -33.51 -7.50 3.73
N ALA A 140 -32.76 -8.48 4.22
CA ALA A 140 -32.89 -9.00 5.57
C ALA A 140 -31.61 -8.74 6.36
N GLY A 141 -31.72 -8.32 7.61
CA GLY A 141 -30.59 -8.22 8.52
C GLY A 141 -30.88 -8.98 9.82
N LEU A 142 -29.82 -9.45 10.47
CA LEU A 142 -29.92 -10.19 11.72
C LEU A 142 -30.01 -9.21 12.90
N VAL A 143 -31.00 -9.40 13.77
CA VAL A 143 -31.23 -8.60 14.97
C VAL A 143 -31.08 -9.50 16.20
N LYS A 144 -30.41 -9.01 17.23
CA LYS A 144 -30.13 -9.78 18.45
C LYS A 144 -30.38 -9.02 19.74
N THR A 145 -30.33 -7.69 19.75
CA THR A 145 -30.50 -6.91 20.98
C THR A 145 -31.38 -5.70 20.74
N GLU A 146 -31.98 -5.17 21.80
CA GLU A 146 -32.56 -3.83 21.75
C GLU A 146 -31.49 -2.74 21.61
N PHE A 147 -31.89 -1.58 21.11
CA PHE A 147 -31.01 -0.42 20.90
C PHE A 147 -30.50 0.12 22.25
N ALA A 148 -29.21 0.47 22.32
CA ALA A 148 -28.55 1.00 23.53
C ALA A 148 -28.54 0.06 24.74
N ASN A 149 -28.48 -1.26 24.51
CA ASN A 149 -28.31 -2.26 25.58
C ASN A 149 -26.83 -2.44 25.96
N PRO A 150 -26.36 -1.91 27.10
CA PRO A 150 -24.95 -2.00 27.49
C PRO A 150 -24.49 -3.43 27.73
N VAL A 151 -25.32 -4.27 28.38
CA VAL A 151 -24.97 -5.66 28.73
C VAL A 151 -24.64 -6.47 27.48
N TYR A 152 -25.40 -6.27 26.40
CA TYR A 152 -25.13 -6.94 25.13
C TYR A 152 -23.82 -6.44 24.49
N ILE A 153 -23.59 -5.13 24.48
CA ILE A 153 -22.40 -4.55 23.85
C ILE A 153 -21.14 -4.99 24.61
N GLU A 154 -21.18 -4.95 25.95
CA GLU A 154 -20.11 -5.42 26.82
C GLU A 154 -19.78 -6.90 26.59
N ALA A 155 -20.79 -7.78 26.59
CA ALA A 155 -20.60 -9.21 26.39
C ALA A 155 -20.04 -9.58 25.00
N ASN A 156 -20.23 -8.73 23.99
CA ASN A 156 -19.67 -8.91 22.65
C ASN A 156 -18.34 -8.18 22.44
N CYS A 157 -17.91 -7.37 23.40
CA CYS A 157 -16.64 -6.65 23.37
C CYS A 157 -15.49 -7.60 23.74
N LYS A 158 -14.45 -7.67 22.90
CA LYS A 158 -13.35 -8.63 23.07
C LYS A 158 -12.23 -8.03 23.91
N THR A 159 -12.16 -8.41 25.18
CA THR A 159 -11.05 -8.06 26.09
C THR A 159 -10.40 -9.32 26.70
N PRO A 160 -9.08 -9.33 26.92
CA PRO A 160 -8.42 -10.38 27.69
C PRO A 160 -8.70 -10.29 29.21
N VAL A 161 -9.35 -9.21 29.68
CA VAL A 161 -9.77 -9.04 31.08
C VAL A 161 -11.02 -9.89 31.31
N THR A 162 -10.88 -10.90 32.17
CA THR A 162 -11.99 -11.81 32.53
C THR A 162 -12.61 -11.38 33.85
N GLU A 163 -13.84 -11.82 34.12
CA GLU A 163 -14.54 -11.65 35.41
C GLU A 163 -13.68 -12.06 36.61
N LEU A 164 -12.83 -13.09 36.45
CA LEU A 164 -11.90 -13.54 37.50
C LEU A 164 -10.82 -12.50 37.84
N ARG A 165 -10.42 -11.65 36.88
CA ARG A 165 -9.38 -10.62 37.07
C ARG A 165 -9.96 -9.31 37.53
N ASP A 166 -11.12 -8.93 37.02
CA ASP A 166 -11.85 -7.75 37.45
C ASP A 166 -13.34 -8.11 37.63
N PRO A 167 -13.74 -8.60 38.81
CA PRO A 167 -15.12 -9.03 39.04
C PRO A 167 -16.13 -7.87 39.04
N THR A 168 -15.66 -6.63 38.97
CA THR A 168 -16.52 -5.43 39.07
C THR A 168 -16.70 -4.74 37.73
N TYR A 169 -15.66 -4.68 36.88
CA TYR A 169 -15.67 -3.90 35.64
C TYR A 169 -15.14 -4.63 34.40
N TYR A 170 -14.94 -5.96 34.42
CA TYR A 170 -14.38 -6.70 33.28
C TYR A 170 -15.14 -6.45 31.95
N ASP A 171 -16.47 -6.46 32.01
CA ASP A 171 -17.37 -6.27 30.87
C ASP A 171 -17.40 -4.80 30.40
N SER A 172 -17.44 -3.84 31.32
CA SER A 172 -17.51 -2.41 31.00
C SER A 172 -16.17 -1.77 30.60
N THR A 173 -15.03 -2.34 31.01
CA THR A 173 -13.70 -1.83 30.67
C THR A 173 -13.49 -1.78 29.16
N CYS A 174 -13.91 -2.82 28.45
CA CYS A 174 -13.72 -2.94 27.01
C CYS A 174 -14.47 -1.85 26.24
N ILE A 175 -15.74 -1.65 26.55
CA ILE A 175 -16.56 -0.63 25.90
C ILE A 175 -16.10 0.80 26.25
N GLN A 176 -15.65 1.05 27.48
CA GLN A 176 -15.08 2.34 27.86
C GLN A 176 -13.81 2.65 27.05
N MET A 177 -12.94 1.66 26.83
CA MET A 177 -11.77 1.85 25.96
C MET A 177 -12.15 2.21 24.53
N GLU A 178 -13.16 1.54 23.96
CA GLU A 178 -13.66 1.82 22.62
C GLU A 178 -14.28 3.23 22.52
N HIS A 179 -15.13 3.60 23.49
CA HIS A 179 -15.71 4.94 23.58
C HIS A 179 -14.65 6.04 23.72
N ALA A 180 -13.60 5.83 24.52
CA ALA A 180 -12.50 6.77 24.64
C ALA A 180 -11.73 6.91 23.32
N ALA A 181 -11.33 5.78 22.71
CA ALA A 181 -10.56 5.77 21.46
C ALA A 181 -11.33 6.44 20.30
N MET A 182 -12.56 5.99 20.06
CA MET A 182 -13.37 6.48 18.94
C MET A 182 -13.94 7.87 19.19
N GLY A 183 -14.37 8.17 20.42
CA GLY A 183 -14.90 9.48 20.79
C GLY A 183 -13.87 10.58 20.61
N TYR A 184 -12.62 10.34 21.06
CA TYR A 184 -11.52 11.28 20.83
C TYR A 184 -11.09 11.35 19.37
N HIS A 185 -11.04 10.23 18.66
CA HIS A 185 -10.72 10.22 17.23
C HIS A 185 -11.72 11.06 16.43
N ASN A 186 -13.03 10.84 16.64
CA ASN A 186 -14.09 11.58 15.97
C ASN A 186 -13.99 13.08 16.25
N TYR A 187 -13.80 13.44 17.51
CA TYR A 187 -13.69 14.84 17.91
C TYR A 187 -12.44 15.50 17.34
N PHE A 188 -11.29 14.83 17.37
CA PHE A 188 -10.05 15.36 16.83
C PHE A 188 -10.14 15.57 15.31
N SER A 189 -10.67 14.60 14.57
CA SER A 189 -10.90 14.71 13.13
C SER A 189 -11.88 15.84 12.77
N TYR A 190 -12.92 16.01 13.58
CA TYR A 190 -13.87 17.11 13.42
C TYR A 190 -13.21 18.48 13.66
N LEU A 191 -12.38 18.61 14.71
CA LEU A 191 -11.58 19.81 14.96
C LEU A 191 -10.54 20.08 13.87
N GLY A 192 -9.96 19.05 13.27
CA GLY A 192 -9.08 19.16 12.11
C GLY A 192 -9.80 19.82 10.93
N THR A 193 -11.04 19.40 10.65
CA THR A 193 -11.88 20.01 9.60
C THR A 193 -12.17 21.48 9.90
N TRP A 194 -12.43 21.82 11.16
CA TRP A 194 -12.56 23.22 11.59
C TRP A 194 -11.27 24.02 11.41
N THR A 195 -10.11 23.43 11.70
CA THR A 195 -8.80 24.07 11.49
C THR A 195 -8.58 24.43 10.02
N ASP A 196 -8.95 23.53 9.10
CA ASP A 196 -8.87 23.79 7.66
C ASP A 196 -9.81 24.92 7.22
N LEU A 197 -11.03 24.98 7.76
CA LEU A 197 -11.96 26.07 7.49
C LEU A 197 -11.47 27.42 7.99
N ILE A 198 -10.84 27.46 9.17
CA ILE A 198 -10.22 28.67 9.73
C ILE A 198 -9.12 29.16 8.79
N ASN A 199 -8.23 28.26 8.36
CA ASN A 199 -7.11 28.60 7.48
C ASN A 199 -7.58 29.11 6.11
N ASN A 200 -8.68 28.56 5.58
CA ASN A 200 -9.25 28.96 4.30
C ASN A 200 -10.22 30.14 4.38
N GLY A 201 -10.64 30.54 5.58
CA GLY A 201 -11.60 31.64 5.78
C GLY A 201 -13.02 31.34 5.28
N THR A 202 -13.40 30.07 5.15
CA THR A 202 -14.69 29.61 4.57
C THR A 202 -15.71 29.16 5.61
N GLY A 203 -15.54 29.57 6.87
CA GLY A 203 -16.44 29.23 7.96
C GLY A 203 -17.82 29.90 7.87
N SER A 204 -18.84 29.31 8.50
CA SER A 204 -20.22 29.80 8.46
C SER A 204 -20.90 29.74 9.83
N SER A 205 -21.72 30.75 10.14
CA SER A 205 -22.62 30.76 11.31
C SER A 205 -23.95 30.05 11.04
N ASP A 206 -24.23 29.66 9.80
CA ASP A 206 -25.40 28.86 9.43
C ASP A 206 -25.16 27.37 9.70
N GLN A 207 -25.98 26.76 10.55
CA GLN A 207 -25.87 25.34 10.95
C GLN A 207 -25.88 24.38 9.75
N ALA A 208 -26.63 24.69 8.68
CA ALA A 208 -26.72 23.84 7.51
C ALA A 208 -25.41 23.78 6.68
N GLN A 209 -24.60 24.84 6.76
CA GLN A 209 -23.36 24.99 5.98
C GLN A 209 -22.11 24.61 6.77
N ARG A 210 -22.26 24.24 8.05
CA ARG A 210 -21.16 23.83 8.92
C ARG A 210 -20.72 22.39 8.61
N PRO A 211 -19.48 22.01 8.96
CA PRO A 211 -19.00 20.64 8.82
C PRO A 211 -19.98 19.63 9.40
N LYS A 212 -20.28 18.59 8.62
CA LYS A 212 -21.08 17.44 9.06
C LYS A 212 -20.32 16.66 10.14
N GLY A 213 -21.04 15.92 10.97
CA GLY A 213 -20.44 15.02 11.93
C GLY A 213 -19.62 13.93 11.24
N TYR A 214 -18.47 13.62 11.82
CA TYR A 214 -17.55 12.59 11.35
C TYR A 214 -17.49 11.44 12.36
N ALA A 215 -17.51 10.22 11.85
CA ALA A 215 -17.20 9.04 12.64
C ALA A 215 -16.48 7.99 11.81
N MET A 216 -15.86 7.03 12.48
CA MET A 216 -15.30 5.81 11.87
C MET A 216 -15.99 4.58 12.44
N LEU A 217 -16.06 3.51 11.65
CA LEU A 217 -16.51 2.20 12.08
C LEU A 217 -15.56 1.13 11.53
N ASN A 218 -15.05 0.27 12.41
CA ASN A 218 -14.11 -0.82 12.09
C ASN A 218 -12.87 -0.38 11.31
N ASP A 219 -12.36 0.85 11.55
CA ASP A 219 -11.16 1.47 10.94
C ASP A 219 -11.12 1.63 9.41
N ILE A 220 -12.06 1.05 8.68
CA ILE A 220 -12.10 1.06 7.20
C ILE A 220 -13.36 1.73 6.64
N THR A 221 -14.38 1.97 7.47
CA THR A 221 -15.63 2.61 7.04
C THR A 221 -15.73 4.02 7.62
N THR A 222 -15.68 5.01 6.74
CA THR A 222 -15.90 6.41 7.10
C THR A 222 -17.38 6.72 7.17
N ILE A 223 -17.79 7.48 8.18
CA ILE A 223 -19.17 7.85 8.43
C ILE A 223 -19.35 9.35 8.35
N THR A 224 -20.38 9.76 7.61
CA THR A 224 -20.81 11.16 7.51
C THR A 224 -22.22 11.31 8.05
N ALA A 225 -22.37 12.16 9.06
CA ALA A 225 -23.62 12.37 9.77
C ALA A 225 -24.14 13.81 9.55
N PRO A 226 -25.32 14.01 8.91
CA PRO A 226 -25.89 15.34 8.74
C PRO A 226 -26.47 15.88 10.05
N TRP A 227 -26.44 17.21 10.19
CA TRP A 227 -27.23 17.93 11.19
C TRP A 227 -28.70 17.93 10.77
N VAL A 228 -29.59 17.61 11.70
CA VAL A 228 -31.04 17.57 11.52
C VAL A 228 -31.73 18.43 12.58
N GLU A 229 -33.01 18.75 12.37
CA GLU A 229 -33.83 19.50 13.34
C GLU A 229 -33.18 20.84 13.78
N GLN A 230 -32.63 21.57 12.80
CA GLN A 230 -31.84 22.77 13.05
C GLN A 230 -32.69 23.88 13.68
N THR A 231 -32.16 24.51 14.73
CA THR A 231 -32.85 25.59 15.46
C THR A 231 -32.14 26.92 15.31
N ASN A 232 -32.92 28.02 15.32
CA ASN A 232 -32.37 29.38 15.23
C ASN A 232 -32.10 29.93 16.64
N ILE A 233 -30.82 30.04 17.01
CA ILE A 233 -30.37 30.49 18.33
C ILE A 233 -30.86 31.90 18.66
N THR A 234 -30.85 32.81 17.69
CA THR A 234 -31.29 34.20 17.89
C THR A 234 -32.78 34.27 18.24
N ALA A 235 -33.60 33.41 17.63
CA ALA A 235 -35.03 33.31 17.93
C ALA A 235 -35.29 32.70 19.32
N LEU A 236 -34.52 31.69 19.72
CA LEU A 236 -34.60 31.09 21.05
C LEU A 236 -34.17 32.07 22.15
N TYR A 237 -33.11 32.84 21.91
CA TYR A 237 -32.65 33.87 22.84
C TYR A 237 -33.71 34.97 23.05
N ALA A 238 -34.39 35.39 21.99
CA ALA A 238 -35.49 36.36 22.08
C ALA A 238 -36.67 35.85 22.92
N THR A 239 -36.86 34.53 22.99
CA THR A 239 -37.97 33.91 23.73
C THR A 239 -37.62 33.65 25.19
N HIS A 240 -36.44 33.07 25.44
CA HIS A 240 -36.05 32.59 26.78
C HIS A 240 -35.10 33.53 27.54
N SER A 241 -34.57 34.58 26.90
CA SER A 241 -33.54 35.46 27.46
C SER A 241 -32.27 34.74 27.95
N VAL A 242 -32.02 33.54 27.43
CA VAL A 242 -30.87 32.66 27.71
C VAL A 242 -30.34 32.16 26.38
N VAL A 243 -29.01 32.09 26.23
CA VAL A 243 -28.41 31.55 25.00
C VAL A 243 -28.61 30.04 24.99
N VAL A 244 -29.42 29.55 24.07
CA VAL A 244 -29.76 28.14 23.92
C VAL A 244 -29.30 27.65 22.55
N ASN A 245 -28.48 26.59 22.56
CA ASN A 245 -28.02 25.91 21.38
C ASN A 245 -28.56 24.49 21.35
N ASN A 246 -29.43 24.19 20.38
CA ASN A 246 -30.07 22.90 20.23
C ASN A 246 -29.67 22.30 18.87
N VAL A 247 -28.83 21.27 18.91
CA VAL A 247 -28.33 20.57 17.71
C VAL A 247 -28.69 19.11 17.77
N SER A 248 -29.05 18.55 16.62
CA SER A 248 -29.31 17.13 16.48
C SER A 248 -28.47 16.54 15.35
N LEU A 249 -27.81 15.41 15.61
CA LEU A 249 -26.92 14.73 14.66
C LEU A 249 -27.45 13.34 14.35
N ALA A 250 -27.75 13.07 13.07
CA ALA A 250 -28.29 11.79 12.63
C ALA A 250 -27.18 10.84 12.16
N MET A 251 -27.03 9.71 12.83
CA MET A 251 -26.11 8.65 12.44
C MET A 251 -26.81 7.62 11.53
N PRO A 252 -26.11 7.05 10.54
CA PRO A 252 -26.66 5.96 9.74
C PRO A 252 -26.74 4.66 10.56
N HIS A 253 -27.63 3.74 10.15
CA HIS A 253 -27.77 2.46 10.82
C HIS A 253 -26.66 1.47 10.37
N PRO A 254 -25.72 1.07 11.24
CA PRO A 254 -24.56 0.24 10.87
C PRO A 254 -24.95 -1.19 10.52
N GLY A 255 -26.07 -1.71 11.03
CA GLY A 255 -26.63 -3.02 10.63
C GLY A 255 -26.84 -3.21 9.11
N VAL A 256 -26.91 -2.12 8.32
CA VAL A 256 -26.96 -2.20 6.84
C VAL A 256 -25.70 -2.85 6.27
N ILE A 257 -24.53 -2.64 6.91
CA ILE A 257 -23.25 -3.24 6.50
C ILE A 257 -23.30 -4.75 6.71
N GLN A 258 -23.74 -5.20 7.89
CA GLN A 258 -23.89 -6.63 8.18
C GLN A 258 -24.89 -7.29 7.22
N ALA A 259 -26.04 -6.65 6.97
CA ALA A 259 -27.01 -7.13 5.99
C ALA A 259 -26.42 -7.21 4.57
N ALA A 260 -25.54 -6.27 4.20
CA ALA A 260 -24.86 -6.29 2.90
C ALA A 260 -23.91 -7.49 2.73
N MET A 261 -23.26 -7.89 3.82
CA MET A 261 -22.32 -9.02 3.87
C MET A 261 -23.03 -10.37 4.04
N ASP A 262 -24.27 -10.39 4.53
CA ASP A 262 -25.02 -11.63 4.77
C ASP A 262 -25.36 -12.38 3.45
N PRO A 263 -25.01 -13.67 3.35
CA PRO A 263 -25.31 -14.50 2.18
C PRO A 263 -26.79 -14.53 1.78
N ILE A 264 -27.74 -14.31 2.70
CA ILE A 264 -29.19 -14.31 2.44
C ILE A 264 -29.58 -13.26 1.39
N ASN A 265 -28.88 -12.11 1.39
CA ASN A 265 -29.16 -11.01 0.48
C ASN A 265 -28.52 -11.22 -0.90
N LYS A 266 -27.61 -12.18 -1.07
CA LYS A 266 -27.00 -12.56 -2.36
C LYS A 266 -26.37 -11.36 -3.08
N ILE A 267 -25.73 -10.46 -2.33
CA ILE A 267 -24.96 -9.33 -2.88
C ILE A 267 -23.54 -9.80 -3.13
N MET A 268 -23.01 -9.49 -4.31
CA MET A 268 -21.63 -9.82 -4.68
C MET A 268 -20.68 -8.87 -3.96
N GLN A 269 -19.70 -9.44 -3.25
CA GLN A 269 -18.75 -8.66 -2.47
C GLN A 269 -17.58 -8.20 -3.35
N PRO A 270 -16.89 -7.10 -3.00
CA PRO A 270 -15.66 -6.68 -3.67
C PRO A 270 -14.62 -7.79 -3.84
N ALA A 271 -14.48 -8.63 -2.81
CA ALA A 271 -13.58 -9.78 -2.81
C ALA A 271 -13.95 -10.87 -3.83
N ASP A 272 -15.22 -10.98 -4.23
CA ASP A 272 -15.64 -11.92 -5.27
C ASP A 272 -15.21 -11.46 -6.68
N LEU A 273 -14.77 -10.20 -6.84
CA LEU A 273 -14.46 -9.56 -8.12
C LEU A 273 -12.99 -9.13 -8.18
N ASP A 274 -12.09 -10.00 -7.75
CA ASP A 274 -10.63 -9.79 -7.69
C ASP A 274 -10.24 -8.52 -6.90
N GLY A 275 -11.04 -8.14 -5.90
CA GLY A 275 -10.82 -6.91 -5.13
C GLY A 275 -11.06 -5.62 -5.91
N LEU A 276 -11.70 -5.69 -7.08
CA LEU A 276 -12.05 -4.51 -7.90
C LEU A 276 -13.55 -4.19 -7.84
N GLY A 277 -14.35 -5.07 -7.24
CA GLY A 277 -15.79 -4.90 -7.14
C GLY A 277 -16.19 -3.77 -6.22
N THR A 278 -17.28 -3.08 -6.57
CA THR A 278 -17.91 -2.08 -5.72
C THR A 278 -19.42 -2.28 -5.71
N TYR A 279 -20.07 -1.92 -4.60
CA TYR A 279 -21.53 -1.89 -4.52
C TYR A 279 -22.04 -0.71 -3.72
N ASN A 280 -23.28 -0.30 -4.03
CA ASN A 280 -23.97 0.77 -3.34
C ASN A 280 -25.35 0.28 -2.91
N ILE A 281 -25.72 0.62 -1.70
CA ILE A 281 -26.98 0.27 -1.07
C ILE A 281 -27.59 1.56 -0.52
N ARG A 282 -28.88 1.76 -0.76
CA ARG A 282 -29.70 2.73 -0.04
C ARG A 282 -30.78 1.96 0.70
N ALA A 283 -30.83 2.08 2.01
CA ALA A 283 -31.69 1.30 2.89
C ALA A 283 -32.66 2.22 3.63
N SER A 284 -33.93 1.79 3.67
CA SER A 284 -35.01 2.42 4.41
C SER A 284 -35.05 1.81 5.80
N VAL A 285 -34.29 2.40 6.72
CA VAL A 285 -34.09 1.95 8.11
C VAL A 285 -34.05 3.17 9.03
N PRO A 286 -34.53 3.08 10.28
CA PRO A 286 -34.51 4.20 11.21
C PRO A 286 -33.06 4.59 11.55
N SER A 287 -32.82 5.89 11.66
CA SER A 287 -31.49 6.42 12.00
C SER A 287 -31.45 6.85 13.46
N PRO A 288 -30.44 6.45 14.25
CA PRO A 288 -30.22 7.01 15.58
C PRO A 288 -29.82 8.49 15.50
N VAL A 289 -30.44 9.34 16.31
CA VAL A 289 -30.18 10.77 16.39
C VAL A 289 -29.83 11.14 17.82
N VAL A 290 -28.70 11.82 18.00
CA VAL A 290 -28.34 12.43 19.29
C VAL A 290 -28.78 13.88 19.27
N HIS A 291 -29.55 14.27 20.28
CA HIS A 291 -29.98 15.63 20.51
C HIS A 291 -29.18 16.20 21.68
N VAL A 292 -28.47 17.30 21.43
CA VAL A 292 -27.69 18.00 22.44
C VAL A 292 -28.22 19.42 22.58
N LEU A 293 -28.76 19.72 23.75
CA LEU A 293 -29.31 21.02 24.11
C LEU A 293 -28.42 21.64 25.18
N CYS A 294 -27.75 22.74 24.87
CA CYS A 294 -26.91 23.47 25.83
C CYS A 294 -27.46 24.88 26.07
N ALA A 295 -27.63 25.25 27.34
CA ALA A 295 -28.01 26.60 27.76
C ALA A 295 -26.87 27.28 28.54
N THR A 296 -26.55 28.52 28.20
CA THR A 296 -25.53 29.32 28.90
C THR A 296 -26.14 30.08 30.07
N LEU A 297 -25.68 29.80 31.29
CA LEU A 297 -26.28 30.24 32.54
C LEU A 297 -25.29 31.02 33.41
N THR A 298 -25.84 31.85 34.29
CA THR A 298 -25.09 32.49 35.39
C THR A 298 -25.16 31.64 36.66
N GLN A 299 -24.23 31.88 37.60
CA GLN A 299 -24.23 31.16 38.88
C GLN A 299 -25.55 31.29 39.66
N ALA A 300 -26.20 32.47 39.60
CA ALA A 300 -27.48 32.70 40.28
C ALA A 300 -28.61 31.80 39.72
N GLN A 301 -28.62 31.57 38.40
CA GLN A 301 -29.60 30.70 37.73
C GLN A 301 -29.35 29.22 38.02
N LEU A 302 -28.14 28.83 38.41
CA LEU A 302 -27.78 27.46 38.77
C LEU A 302 -28.12 27.10 40.23
N GLN A 303 -28.47 28.08 41.06
CA GLN A 303 -28.75 27.87 42.49
C GLN A 303 -29.74 26.71 42.76
N PRO A 304 -30.85 26.54 42.01
CA PRO A 304 -31.77 25.43 42.24
C PRO A 304 -31.16 24.06 41.95
N PHE A 305 -30.21 23.97 41.02
CA PHE A 305 -29.67 22.72 40.49
C PHE A 305 -28.38 22.27 41.16
N VAL A 306 -27.79 23.09 42.05
CA VAL A 306 -26.50 22.79 42.69
C VAL A 306 -26.66 22.77 44.20
N TYR A 307 -26.54 21.59 44.80
CA TYR A 307 -26.77 21.36 46.22
C TYR A 307 -25.96 22.29 47.15
N GLU A 308 -24.67 22.50 46.85
CA GLU A 308 -23.80 23.42 47.60
C GLU A 308 -24.35 24.86 47.70
N LEU A 309 -25.17 25.30 46.74
CA LEU A 309 -25.74 26.64 46.71
C LEU A 309 -27.08 26.75 47.47
N TRP A 310 -27.59 25.65 48.02
CA TRP A 310 -28.86 25.64 48.75
C TRP A 310 -28.72 26.22 50.15
N VAL A 311 -29.71 27.01 50.57
CA VAL A 311 -29.73 27.67 51.89
C VAL A 311 -29.67 26.66 53.06
N ASN A 312 -30.10 25.42 52.83
CA ASN A 312 -30.15 24.34 53.82
C ASN A 312 -29.07 23.26 53.60
N ALA A 313 -28.01 23.52 52.82
CA ALA A 313 -26.92 22.57 52.62
C ALA A 313 -26.11 22.38 53.93
N THR A 314 -26.31 21.24 54.61
CA THR A 314 -25.72 20.96 55.93
C THR A 314 -24.44 20.13 55.86
N THR A 315 -24.14 19.53 54.70
CA THR A 315 -22.99 18.65 54.51
C THR A 315 -22.06 19.18 53.41
N PRO A 316 -20.75 19.35 53.67
CA PRO A 316 -19.78 19.63 52.62
C PRO A 316 -19.71 18.44 51.66
N VAL A 317 -20.00 18.70 50.39
CA VAL A 317 -19.95 17.67 49.34
C VAL A 317 -18.49 17.38 49.00
N ASN A 318 -18.08 16.13 49.22
CA ASN A 318 -16.83 15.58 48.72
C ASN A 318 -17.12 14.31 47.91
N MET A 319 -16.14 13.82 47.13
CA MET A 319 -16.29 12.62 46.28
C MET A 319 -16.79 11.40 47.07
N SER A 320 -16.44 11.31 48.35
CA SER A 320 -16.82 10.23 49.28
C SER A 320 -18.20 10.43 49.94
N ASN A 321 -18.75 11.64 49.90
CA ASN A 321 -19.93 12.07 50.66
C ASN A 321 -20.99 12.72 49.75
N LEU A 322 -21.06 12.32 48.48
CA LEU A 322 -22.10 12.77 47.56
C LEU A 322 -23.47 12.42 48.18
N PRO A 323 -24.31 13.42 48.53
CA PRO A 323 -25.57 13.15 49.20
C PRO A 323 -26.54 12.53 48.19
N LEU A 324 -26.62 11.20 48.19
CA LEU A 324 -27.73 10.45 47.60
C LEU A 324 -28.19 9.39 48.60
N PRO A 325 -29.51 9.24 48.83
CA PRO A 325 -30.63 9.98 48.23
C PRO A 325 -31.06 11.21 49.06
N LEU A 326 -31.37 12.33 48.39
CA LEU A 326 -32.12 13.46 48.97
C LEU A 326 -33.61 13.07 49.06
N GLY A 327 -33.96 12.19 50.01
CA GLY A 327 -35.27 11.55 50.11
C GLY A 327 -36.47 12.42 50.52
N ASP A 328 -36.28 13.73 50.76
CA ASP A 328 -37.32 14.64 51.28
C ASP A 328 -37.45 15.96 50.49
N TYR A 329 -36.84 16.09 49.31
CA TYR A 329 -36.89 17.33 48.50
C TYR A 329 -37.91 17.22 47.36
N ASP A 330 -38.64 18.30 47.05
CA ASP A 330 -39.50 18.36 45.87
C ASP A 330 -38.65 18.13 44.61
N PRO A 331 -38.90 17.07 43.82
CA PRO A 331 -38.08 16.75 42.66
C PRO A 331 -38.18 17.80 41.54
N TYR A 332 -39.13 18.74 41.59
CA TYR A 332 -39.40 19.72 40.53
C TYR A 332 -38.93 21.15 40.84
N LEU A 333 -38.28 21.39 41.98
CA LEU A 333 -37.60 22.65 42.31
C LEU A 333 -38.44 23.94 42.16
N ASP A 334 -39.76 23.90 42.43
CA ASP A 334 -40.68 25.04 42.46
C ASP A 334 -40.81 25.89 41.17
N GLY A 335 -40.47 25.35 40.00
CA GLY A 335 -40.71 26.00 38.70
C GLY A 335 -39.63 27.02 38.33
N THR A 336 -38.68 26.63 37.49
CA THR A 336 -37.61 27.50 36.98
C THR A 336 -37.85 27.94 35.54
N PRO A 337 -37.29 29.08 35.08
CA PRO A 337 -37.33 29.47 33.66
C PRO A 337 -36.65 28.46 32.70
N LEU A 338 -35.90 27.49 33.23
CA LEU A 338 -35.22 26.44 32.46
C LEU A 338 -36.08 25.20 32.25
N ASP A 339 -37.17 25.05 33.01
CA ASP A 339 -38.04 23.89 32.96
C ASP A 339 -38.68 23.74 31.56
N ASP A 340 -39.13 24.85 30.98
CA ASP A 340 -39.69 24.87 29.63
C ASP A 340 -38.62 24.60 28.54
N ILE A 341 -37.36 24.96 28.79
CA ILE A 341 -36.24 24.78 27.84
C ILE A 341 -35.84 23.30 27.78
N PHE A 342 -35.63 22.67 28.93
CA PHE A 342 -35.18 21.28 29.03
C PHE A 342 -36.32 20.26 29.13
N GLY A 343 -37.57 20.72 29.23
CA GLY A 343 -38.77 19.90 29.34
C GLY A 343 -38.88 19.19 30.68
N TRP A 344 -38.63 19.90 31.78
CA TRP A 344 -38.77 19.40 33.15
C TRP A 344 -40.13 19.76 33.74
N GLY A 345 -40.68 18.89 34.57
CA GLY A 345 -41.98 19.11 35.20
C GLY A 345 -43.05 18.09 34.78
N PRO A 346 -44.10 17.95 35.59
CA PRO A 346 -45.16 16.98 35.36
C PRO A 346 -45.93 17.22 34.05
N ILE A 347 -45.89 18.43 33.49
CA ILE A 347 -46.54 18.76 32.22
C ILE A 347 -45.82 18.15 31.00
N TYR A 348 -44.55 17.79 31.13
CA TYR A 348 -43.74 17.21 30.05
C TYR A 348 -43.63 15.68 30.11
N GLY A 349 -44.12 15.06 31.19
CA GLY A 349 -44.19 13.61 31.39
C GLY A 349 -43.74 13.16 32.79
N GLU A 350 -44.09 11.93 33.15
CA GLU A 350 -43.59 11.29 34.37
C GLU A 350 -42.07 11.07 34.29
N GLY A 351 -41.34 11.27 35.40
CA GLY A 351 -39.88 11.11 35.46
C GLY A 351 -39.06 12.24 34.83
N LYS A 352 -39.68 13.33 34.37
CA LYS A 352 -39.01 14.51 33.80
C LYS A 352 -38.48 15.46 34.87
N TRP A 353 -37.43 15.04 35.56
CA TRP A 353 -36.84 15.79 36.66
C TRP A 353 -35.58 16.56 36.25
N PRO A 354 -35.37 17.77 36.80
CA PRO A 354 -34.12 18.49 36.64
C PRO A 354 -32.93 17.74 37.27
N PRO A 355 -31.71 17.92 36.75
CA PRO A 355 -30.50 17.35 37.35
C PRO A 355 -30.11 18.10 38.62
N ILE A 356 -29.63 17.37 39.62
CA ILE A 356 -29.03 17.95 40.82
C ILE A 356 -27.53 17.63 40.82
N PHE A 357 -26.71 18.67 40.67
CA PHE A 357 -25.26 18.58 40.79
C PHE A 357 -24.85 18.84 42.23
N ALA A 358 -23.82 18.16 42.68
CA ALA A 358 -23.46 18.22 44.10
C ALA A 358 -22.68 19.50 44.45
N LYS A 359 -21.90 20.05 43.52
CA LYS A 359 -21.13 21.29 43.65
C LYS A 359 -20.98 22.02 42.31
N LEU A 360 -20.45 23.24 42.31
CA LEU A 360 -20.07 23.92 41.06
C LEU A 360 -18.74 23.36 40.50
N PRO A 361 -18.59 23.23 39.16
CA PRO A 361 -17.30 22.94 38.56
C PRO A 361 -16.36 24.15 38.65
N GLY A 362 -15.07 23.90 38.92
CA GLY A 362 -14.03 24.92 38.80
C GLY A 362 -13.78 25.36 37.34
N ASN A 363 -12.98 26.41 37.14
CA ASN A 363 -12.64 26.92 35.81
C ASN A 363 -12.13 25.80 34.89
N TYR A 364 -12.63 25.76 33.66
CA TYR A 364 -12.28 24.78 32.63
C TYR A 364 -12.62 23.31 32.97
N ASN A 365 -13.52 23.08 33.93
CA ASN A 365 -13.94 21.72 34.32
C ASN A 365 -15.41 21.45 33.98
N THR A 366 -15.76 20.17 33.97
CA THR A 366 -17.11 19.65 33.68
C THR A 366 -17.55 18.66 34.76
N LEU A 367 -18.85 18.60 35.03
CA LEU A 367 -19.51 17.67 35.95
C LEU A 367 -20.64 16.97 35.21
N ILE A 368 -20.83 15.68 35.46
CA ILE A 368 -21.90 14.86 34.88
C ILE A 368 -22.93 14.51 35.96
N ASN A 369 -24.19 14.50 35.55
CA ASN A 369 -25.28 13.86 36.28
C ASN A 369 -25.92 12.81 35.35
N ASP A 370 -25.53 11.56 35.58
CA ASP A 370 -25.97 10.36 34.88
C ASP A 370 -26.86 9.46 35.78
N THR A 371 -27.34 9.97 36.93
CA THR A 371 -27.97 9.14 37.96
C THR A 371 -29.25 8.45 37.45
N THR A 372 -29.19 7.12 37.36
CA THR A 372 -30.27 6.19 37.02
C THR A 372 -30.62 5.34 38.25
N TYR A 373 -31.12 5.95 39.33
CA TYR A 373 -31.53 5.18 40.51
C TYR A 373 -32.80 4.40 40.21
N ASP A 374 -32.72 3.06 40.24
CA ASP A 374 -33.83 2.08 40.17
C ASP A 374 -34.71 2.14 38.90
N GLU A 375 -35.14 0.98 38.41
CA GLU A 375 -35.94 0.81 37.17
C GLU A 375 -37.26 1.62 37.16
N GLN A 376 -37.65 2.19 38.30
CA GLN A 376 -38.84 3.03 38.50
C GLN A 376 -38.64 4.53 38.21
N TYR A 377 -37.41 5.06 38.14
CA TYR A 377 -37.18 6.53 38.12
C TYR A 377 -36.43 7.05 36.89
N GLY A 378 -36.33 6.24 35.83
CA GLY A 378 -35.46 6.46 34.66
C GLY A 378 -35.73 7.75 33.87
N ARG A 379 -34.86 8.74 34.02
CA ARG A 379 -34.73 9.86 33.07
C ARG A 379 -34.28 9.31 31.72
N ASP A 380 -34.60 10.01 30.63
CA ASP A 380 -34.22 9.66 29.26
C ASP A 380 -32.99 10.44 28.75
N SER A 381 -32.33 11.17 29.65
CA SER A 381 -31.25 12.10 29.32
C SER A 381 -30.16 12.08 30.38
N ILE A 382 -28.92 12.32 29.96
CA ILE A 382 -27.81 12.66 30.86
C ILE A 382 -27.53 14.16 30.79
N TYR A 383 -26.97 14.72 31.86
CA TYR A 383 -26.70 16.15 31.94
C TYR A 383 -25.21 16.43 32.23
N LEU A 384 -24.69 17.47 31.59
CA LEU A 384 -23.32 17.95 31.77
C LEU A 384 -23.34 19.43 32.16
N LEU A 385 -22.69 19.77 33.27
CA LEU A 385 -22.48 21.14 33.72
C LEU A 385 -21.00 21.53 33.53
N GLY A 386 -20.72 22.51 32.68
CA GLY A 386 -19.37 23.00 32.39
C GLY A 386 -19.16 24.45 32.81
N LYS A 387 -17.94 24.79 33.21
CA LYS A 387 -17.56 26.17 33.59
C LYS A 387 -16.54 26.75 32.63
N SER A 388 -16.88 27.87 31.99
CA SER A 388 -15.93 28.68 31.22
C SER A 388 -14.81 29.18 32.12
N GLY A 389 -13.57 29.22 31.61
CA GLY A 389 -12.43 29.60 32.43
C GLY A 389 -12.08 31.08 32.46
N THR A 390 -12.57 31.89 31.50
CA THR A 390 -12.34 33.34 31.46
C THR A 390 -13.56 34.17 31.86
N GLU A 391 -14.76 33.61 31.68
CA GLU A 391 -16.03 34.31 31.89
C GLU A 391 -16.79 33.75 33.09
N GLU A 392 -17.70 34.52 33.67
CA GLU A 392 -18.57 34.05 34.77
C GLU A 392 -19.67 33.07 34.34
N TYR A 393 -19.71 32.67 33.06
CA TYR A 393 -20.73 31.78 32.51
C TYR A 393 -20.47 30.28 32.74
N TYR A 394 -21.56 29.54 32.82
CA TYR A 394 -21.64 28.09 32.87
C TYR A 394 -22.47 27.59 31.69
N ALA A 395 -22.25 26.36 31.25
CA ALA A 395 -23.10 25.69 30.27
C ALA A 395 -23.73 24.46 30.89
N LEU A 396 -25.06 24.39 30.86
CA LEU A 396 -25.81 23.19 31.21
C LEU A 396 -26.28 22.52 29.92
N CYS A 397 -25.79 21.31 29.66
CA CYS A 397 -26.09 20.53 28.46
C CYS A 397 -26.90 19.28 28.81
N GLN A 398 -27.96 19.02 28.05
CA GLN A 398 -28.76 17.80 28.10
C GLN A 398 -28.48 16.98 26.83
N LEU A 399 -28.21 15.68 26.99
CA LEU A 399 -28.03 14.76 25.89
C LEU A 399 -29.09 13.65 25.95
N LYS A 400 -29.86 13.52 24.87
CA LYS A 400 -30.87 12.45 24.69
C LYS A 400 -30.78 11.86 23.29
N VAL A 401 -31.25 10.63 23.11
CA VAL A 401 -31.21 9.95 21.81
C VAL A 401 -32.59 9.49 21.38
N SER A 402 -32.90 9.63 20.11
CA SER A 402 -34.10 9.10 19.47
C SER A 402 -33.76 8.26 18.23
N LEU A 403 -34.73 7.47 17.76
CA LEU A 403 -34.67 6.86 16.43
C LEU A 403 -35.58 7.67 15.50
N THR A 404 -35.03 8.24 14.41
CA THR A 404 -35.81 9.06 13.47
C THR A 404 -36.22 8.26 12.22
N PRO A 405 -37.49 8.36 11.79
CA PRO A 405 -37.94 7.78 10.53
C PRO A 405 -37.68 8.71 9.33
N ALA A 406 -37.17 9.92 9.54
CA ALA A 406 -37.02 10.94 8.50
C ALA A 406 -35.81 10.73 7.57
N CYS A 407 -35.00 9.71 7.84
CA CYS A 407 -33.74 9.46 7.14
C CYS A 407 -33.74 8.12 6.40
N SER A 408 -32.81 7.99 5.45
CA SER A 408 -32.37 6.73 4.87
C SER A 408 -30.87 6.54 5.08
N THR A 409 -30.39 5.30 5.01
CA THR A 409 -28.97 4.96 5.14
C THR A 409 -28.38 4.60 3.78
N SER A 410 -27.33 5.30 3.36
CA SER A 410 -26.58 5.01 2.14
C SER A 410 -25.23 4.39 2.49
N TYR A 411 -24.94 3.22 1.93
CA TYR A 411 -23.67 2.52 2.09
C TYR A 411 -23.01 2.28 0.73
N ASN A 412 -21.76 2.69 0.59
CA ASN A 412 -20.92 2.39 -0.57
C ASN A 412 -19.71 1.59 -0.11
N ALA A 413 -19.45 0.45 -0.76
CA ALA A 413 -18.32 -0.41 -0.41
C ALA A 413 -17.40 -0.63 -1.60
N SER A 414 -16.09 -0.61 -1.34
CA SER A 414 -15.02 -1.06 -2.23
C SER A 414 -14.10 -2.04 -1.48
N SER A 415 -13.07 -2.52 -2.16
CA SER A 415 -12.01 -3.34 -1.52
C SER A 415 -11.13 -2.57 -0.54
N SER A 416 -11.05 -1.25 -0.67
CA SER A 416 -10.22 -0.38 0.16
C SER A 416 -10.95 0.18 1.39
N GLY A 417 -12.23 -0.13 1.56
CA GLY A 417 -13.06 0.38 2.65
C GLY A 417 -14.48 0.74 2.21
N GLY A 418 -15.20 1.43 3.09
CA GLY A 418 -16.58 1.84 2.84
C GLY A 418 -16.86 3.29 3.23
N THR A 419 -17.95 3.83 2.69
CA THR A 419 -18.55 5.08 3.15
C THR A 419 -19.99 4.83 3.53
N LEU A 420 -20.36 5.22 4.75
CA LEU A 420 -21.72 5.07 5.28
C LEU A 420 -22.26 6.46 5.67
N GLN A 421 -23.45 6.80 5.20
CA GLN A 421 -24.02 8.13 5.36
C GLN A 421 -25.52 8.06 5.64
N ALA A 422 -26.00 8.90 6.57
CA ALA A 422 -27.43 9.16 6.70
C ALA A 422 -27.85 10.29 5.73
N ILE A 423 -28.93 10.08 4.99
CA ILE A 423 -29.56 11.06 4.12
C ILE A 423 -30.88 11.44 4.78
N CYS A 424 -31.00 12.69 5.20
CA CYS A 424 -32.13 13.21 5.97
C CYS A 424 -32.62 14.51 5.32
N GLU A 425 -33.88 14.87 5.58
CA GLU A 425 -34.48 16.16 5.17
C GLU A 425 -34.50 16.42 3.65
N ASP A 426 -34.34 15.38 2.81
CA ASP A 426 -34.56 15.45 1.36
C ASP A 426 -36.00 15.03 1.01
N PRO A 427 -36.86 15.95 0.55
CA PRO A 427 -38.24 15.62 0.19
C PRO A 427 -38.35 14.69 -1.03
N ASN A 428 -37.27 14.47 -1.78
CA ASN A 428 -37.22 13.55 -2.91
C ASN A 428 -36.66 12.16 -2.54
N ASP A 429 -36.33 11.91 -1.27
CA ASP A 429 -35.85 10.60 -0.83
C ASP A 429 -37.03 9.62 -0.67
N ASP A 430 -37.22 8.80 -1.71
CA ASP A 430 -38.22 7.73 -1.75
C ASP A 430 -37.93 6.58 -0.78
N LEU A 431 -36.72 6.53 -0.21
CA LEU A 431 -36.26 5.51 0.74
C LEU A 431 -36.13 6.01 2.18
N ALA A 432 -36.48 7.27 2.48
CA ALA A 432 -36.65 7.70 3.87
C ALA A 432 -37.59 6.71 4.59
N TYR A 433 -37.27 6.32 5.83
CA TYR A 433 -38.01 5.24 6.51
C TYR A 433 -39.53 5.53 6.61
N ILE A 434 -39.90 6.80 6.82
CA ILE A 434 -41.29 7.28 6.80
C ILE A 434 -42.01 7.08 5.45
N SER A 435 -41.28 7.09 4.35
CA SER A 435 -41.81 6.83 3.00
C SER A 435 -42.20 5.35 2.84
N SER A 436 -41.45 4.44 3.48
CA SER A 436 -41.77 3.01 3.53
C SER A 436 -42.87 2.67 4.54
N LEU A 437 -42.92 3.35 5.68
CA LEU A 437 -43.87 3.14 6.77
C LEU A 437 -44.52 4.46 7.19
N ARG A 438 -45.69 4.77 6.62
CA ARG A 438 -46.40 6.05 6.85
C ARG A 438 -46.87 6.28 8.29
N ASN A 439 -46.95 5.23 9.11
CA ASN A 439 -47.35 5.30 10.53
C ASN A 439 -46.14 5.31 11.49
N ALA A 440 -44.93 5.54 10.98
CA ALA A 440 -43.72 5.62 11.79
C ALA A 440 -43.80 6.76 12.82
N THR A 441 -43.28 6.51 14.02
CA THR A 441 -43.37 7.44 15.16
C THR A 441 -42.15 8.36 15.21
N SER A 442 -42.34 9.67 15.31
CA SER A 442 -41.23 10.62 15.37
C SER A 442 -41.22 11.48 16.64
N GLY A 443 -40.07 12.13 16.89
CA GLY A 443 -39.89 13.05 18.01
C GLY A 443 -39.89 12.34 19.37
N ASN A 444 -40.59 12.91 20.35
CA ASN A 444 -40.54 12.39 21.73
C ASN A 444 -41.05 10.95 21.89
N SER A 445 -41.84 10.43 20.95
CA SER A 445 -42.34 9.05 21.01
C SER A 445 -41.30 8.00 20.62
N SER A 446 -40.19 8.40 19.99
CA SER A 446 -39.09 7.52 19.59
C SER A 446 -37.81 7.73 20.42
N LEU A 447 -37.93 8.39 21.59
CA LEU A 447 -36.84 8.58 22.54
C LEU A 447 -36.45 7.24 23.17
N SER A 448 -35.14 6.96 23.19
CA SER A 448 -34.58 5.79 23.86
C SER A 448 -34.49 6.05 25.37
N LYS A 449 -35.21 5.24 26.16
CA LYS A 449 -35.13 5.27 27.62
C LYS A 449 -33.85 4.65 28.15
N ASP A 450 -33.23 3.77 27.37
CA ASP A 450 -32.02 3.03 27.74
C ASP A 450 -30.73 3.80 27.41
N TRP A 451 -30.83 4.90 26.66
CA TRP A 451 -29.71 5.76 26.31
C TRP A 451 -28.83 6.16 27.51
N PRO A 452 -29.36 6.57 28.67
CA PRO A 452 -28.52 6.91 29.81
C PRO A 452 -27.64 5.76 30.32
N ASN A 453 -28.06 4.51 30.12
CA ASN A 453 -27.28 3.34 30.56
C ASN A 453 -25.97 3.19 29.78
N ILE A 454 -25.98 3.51 28.48
CA ILE A 454 -24.76 3.48 27.64
C ILE A 454 -24.02 4.81 27.66
N ALA A 455 -24.75 5.92 27.81
CA ALA A 455 -24.18 7.26 27.84
C ALA A 455 -23.41 7.54 29.13
N SER A 456 -23.78 6.90 30.25
CA SER A 456 -22.99 6.93 31.50
C SER A 456 -21.59 6.37 31.28
N GLU A 457 -21.48 5.17 30.68
CA GLU A 457 -20.21 4.51 30.33
C GLU A 457 -19.36 5.39 29.38
N TRP A 458 -19.98 5.97 28.36
CA TRP A 458 -19.34 6.94 27.46
C TRP A 458 -18.83 8.20 28.18
N SER A 459 -19.64 8.77 29.07
CA SER A 459 -19.26 10.01 29.77
C SER A 459 -18.10 9.79 30.75
N ARG A 460 -18.06 8.61 31.37
CA ARG A 460 -16.99 8.18 32.28
C ARG A 460 -15.70 7.88 31.54
N SER A 461 -15.77 7.17 30.41
CA SER A 461 -14.59 6.86 29.60
C SER A 461 -13.90 8.10 29.04
N LEU A 462 -14.68 9.16 28.80
CA LEU A 462 -14.18 10.45 28.36
C LEU A 462 -13.81 11.40 29.50
N ALA A 463 -13.80 10.97 30.77
CA ALA A 463 -13.43 11.83 31.90
C ALA A 463 -14.21 13.17 31.96
N LEU A 464 -15.51 13.15 31.60
CA LEU A 464 -16.35 14.36 31.60
C LEU A 464 -16.84 14.77 33.01
N ASN A 465 -16.53 13.98 34.04
CA ASN A 465 -16.93 14.25 35.43
C ASN A 465 -15.77 14.70 36.35
N ASP A 466 -14.60 15.01 35.77
CA ASP A 466 -13.38 15.34 36.51
C ASP A 466 -13.46 16.66 37.31
N GLY A 467 -14.48 17.49 37.08
CA GLY A 467 -14.79 18.64 37.93
C GLY A 467 -15.10 18.28 39.38
N ALA A 468 -15.40 17.01 39.67
CA ALA A 468 -15.54 16.52 41.04
C ALA A 468 -14.27 16.74 41.87
N VAL A 469 -13.09 16.67 41.23
CA VAL A 469 -11.78 16.94 41.84
C VAL A 469 -11.06 18.15 41.24
N ASN A 470 -11.67 18.83 40.25
CA ASN A 470 -11.06 19.89 39.46
C ASN A 470 -9.77 19.41 38.74
N ALA A 471 -9.81 18.22 38.12
CA ALA A 471 -8.62 17.60 37.50
C ALA A 471 -8.06 18.38 36.29
N ASN A 472 -8.85 19.29 35.71
CA ASN A 472 -8.45 20.14 34.60
C ASN A 472 -8.04 19.35 33.33
N GLY A 473 -8.80 18.28 33.04
CA GLY A 473 -8.61 17.41 31.87
C GLY A 473 -8.70 18.16 30.55
N SER A 474 -7.85 17.79 29.58
CA SER A 474 -7.69 18.51 28.30
C SER A 474 -9.00 18.63 27.51
N ASN A 475 -9.80 17.57 27.50
CA ASN A 475 -11.13 17.48 26.92
C ASN A 475 -12.13 18.45 27.58
N ALA A 476 -12.21 18.46 28.91
CA ALA A 476 -13.09 19.36 29.67
C ALA A 476 -12.70 20.82 29.43
N ARG A 477 -11.39 21.11 29.39
CA ARG A 477 -10.90 22.46 29.05
C ARG A 477 -11.30 22.89 27.65
N LEU A 478 -11.19 21.99 26.67
CA LEU A 478 -11.50 22.33 25.29
C LEU A 478 -13.00 22.52 25.11
N LEU A 479 -13.83 21.61 25.63
CA LEU A 479 -15.30 21.72 25.58
C LEU A 479 -15.80 23.01 26.24
N THR A 480 -15.28 23.37 27.41
CA THR A 480 -15.70 24.58 28.13
C THR A 480 -15.24 25.88 27.46
N GLN A 481 -14.24 25.84 26.58
CA GLN A 481 -13.88 26.98 25.72
C GLN A 481 -14.86 27.18 24.55
N LEU A 482 -15.67 26.17 24.21
CA LEU A 482 -16.68 26.22 23.14
C LEU A 482 -18.06 26.66 23.66
N ILE A 483 -18.15 27.13 24.91
CA ILE A 483 -19.38 27.67 25.49
C ILE A 483 -19.75 28.97 24.75
N LEU A 484 -20.98 29.02 24.24
CA LEU A 484 -21.48 30.20 23.54
C LEU A 484 -21.84 31.30 24.53
N THR A 485 -21.27 32.48 24.36
CA THR A 485 -21.57 33.67 25.18
C THR A 485 -22.49 34.66 24.47
N THR A 486 -22.60 34.56 23.14
CA THR A 486 -23.45 35.38 22.29
C THR A 486 -24.56 34.54 21.64
N PRO A 487 -25.73 35.12 21.30
CA PRO A 487 -26.85 34.41 20.68
C PRO A 487 -26.64 34.15 19.17
N GLU A 488 -25.41 33.82 18.77
CA GLU A 488 -24.98 33.55 17.40
C GLU A 488 -23.87 32.49 17.40
N LEU A 489 -23.85 31.61 16.40
CA LEU A 489 -22.78 30.61 16.23
C LEU A 489 -21.50 31.25 15.71
N ASN A 490 -20.36 30.87 16.28
CA ASN A 490 -19.06 31.33 15.83
C ASN A 490 -18.73 30.74 14.45
N PRO A 491 -18.43 31.54 13.41
CA PRO A 491 -18.11 31.01 12.09
C PRO A 491 -16.77 30.25 12.04
N ALA A 492 -15.88 30.44 13.01
CA ALA A 492 -14.54 29.86 13.05
C ALA A 492 -14.40 28.66 14.00
N LEU A 493 -15.33 28.44 14.93
CA LEU A 493 -15.22 27.39 15.94
C LEU A 493 -16.53 26.60 16.08
N PRO A 494 -16.47 25.30 16.39
CA PRO A 494 -17.65 24.54 16.79
C PRO A 494 -18.20 25.04 18.12
N SER A 495 -19.48 24.81 18.36
CA SER A 495 -20.11 25.00 19.66
C SER A 495 -19.92 23.76 20.55
N MET A 496 -20.05 23.94 21.87
CA MET A 496 -19.99 22.83 22.83
C MET A 496 -21.02 21.73 22.52
N ALA A 497 -22.22 22.10 22.04
CA ALA A 497 -23.25 21.14 21.68
C ALA A 497 -22.87 20.30 20.45
N GLU A 498 -22.29 20.92 19.42
CA GLU A 498 -21.78 20.21 18.23
C GLU A 498 -20.64 19.25 18.59
N ALA A 499 -19.71 19.70 19.44
CA ALA A 499 -18.60 18.88 19.91
C ALA A 499 -19.09 17.64 20.68
N LEU A 500 -20.03 17.81 21.61
CA LEU A 500 -20.63 16.70 22.37
C LEU A 500 -21.40 15.73 21.47
N ALA A 501 -22.15 16.24 20.47
CA ALA A 501 -22.88 15.39 19.52
C ALA A 501 -21.93 14.51 18.69
N VAL A 502 -20.81 15.07 18.21
CA VAL A 502 -19.78 14.32 17.46
C VAL A 502 -19.08 13.30 18.35
N MET A 503 -18.73 13.67 19.58
CA MET A 503 -18.11 12.76 20.56
C MET A 503 -19.04 11.58 20.92
N ALA A 504 -20.34 11.81 21.02
CA ALA A 504 -21.34 10.76 21.30
C ALA A 504 -21.65 9.88 20.07
N GLY A 505 -21.25 10.33 18.87
CA GLY A 505 -21.60 9.69 17.61
C GLY A 505 -21.16 8.23 17.48
N CYS A 506 -20.00 7.86 18.03
CA CYS A 506 -19.54 6.46 18.04
C CYS A 506 -20.42 5.58 18.93
N THR A 507 -20.87 6.10 20.07
CA THR A 507 -21.78 5.41 21.00
C THR A 507 -23.12 5.12 20.35
N LEU A 508 -23.62 6.01 19.49
CA LEU A 508 -24.85 5.77 18.72
C LEU A 508 -24.68 4.62 17.72
N LEU A 509 -23.51 4.55 17.08
CA LEU A 509 -23.20 3.48 16.13
C LEU A 509 -23.07 2.14 16.85
N SER A 510 -22.29 2.06 17.93
CA SER A 510 -22.16 0.83 18.73
C SER A 510 -23.51 0.37 19.28
N SER A 511 -24.34 1.30 19.76
CA SER A 511 -25.71 1.04 20.22
C SER A 511 -26.66 0.51 19.14
N SER A 512 -26.31 0.69 17.87
CA SER A 512 -27.10 0.25 16.72
C SER A 512 -26.58 -1.03 16.06
N ILE A 513 -25.52 -1.63 16.62
CA ILE A 513 -25.01 -2.93 16.16
C ILE A 513 -25.98 -4.02 16.63
N ASP A 514 -26.39 -4.89 15.72
CA ASP A 514 -27.37 -5.96 15.96
C ASP A 514 -28.74 -5.49 16.52
N SER A 515 -29.03 -4.18 16.47
CA SER A 515 -30.30 -3.59 16.88
C SER A 515 -31.38 -3.73 15.80
N PRO A 516 -32.68 -3.50 16.13
CA PRO A 516 -33.77 -3.63 15.17
C PRO A 516 -33.68 -2.64 14.00
N PHE A 517 -34.17 -3.06 12.83
CA PHE A 517 -34.37 -2.19 11.66
C PHE A 517 -35.75 -1.48 11.70
N VAL A 518 -36.36 -1.43 12.88
CA VAL A 518 -37.64 -0.79 13.18
C VAL A 518 -37.49 0.05 14.44
N GLU A 519 -38.42 0.98 14.69
CA GLU A 519 -38.28 2.02 15.72
C GLU A 519 -38.45 1.51 17.17
N PHE A 520 -38.90 0.28 17.36
CA PHE A 520 -39.20 -0.28 18.68
C PHE A 520 -38.71 -1.71 18.83
N TRP A 521 -38.37 -2.09 20.06
CA TRP A 521 -38.09 -3.47 20.42
C TRP A 521 -39.39 -4.27 20.51
N ASN A 522 -39.54 -5.30 19.68
CA ASN A 522 -40.77 -6.10 19.57
C ASN A 522 -40.65 -7.50 20.18
N TYR A 523 -39.68 -7.71 21.08
CA TYR A 523 -39.44 -8.99 21.75
C TYR A 523 -39.58 -8.86 23.27
N THR A 524 -39.80 -10.00 23.95
CA THR A 524 -40.03 -10.02 25.41
C THR A 524 -38.77 -9.96 26.25
N LEU A 525 -37.62 -10.34 25.69
CA LEU A 525 -36.32 -10.29 26.35
C LEU A 525 -35.48 -9.17 25.73
N PRO A 526 -34.64 -8.45 26.50
CA PRO A 526 -33.82 -7.33 26.00
C PRO A 526 -32.70 -7.78 25.03
N SER A 527 -32.39 -9.08 25.02
CA SER A 527 -31.52 -9.73 24.04
C SER A 527 -32.07 -11.10 23.65
N LEU A 528 -31.81 -11.51 22.42
CA LEU A 528 -32.23 -12.78 21.82
C LEU A 528 -31.10 -13.80 21.93
N ASN A 529 -31.46 -15.10 21.93
CA ASN A 529 -30.50 -16.20 21.92
C ASN A 529 -29.53 -16.12 20.73
N ALA A 530 -28.38 -16.80 20.82
CA ALA A 530 -27.24 -16.72 19.88
C ALA A 530 -27.55 -16.78 18.37
N GLY A 531 -28.70 -17.34 17.97
CA GLY A 531 -29.15 -17.40 16.58
C GLY A 531 -29.79 -16.11 16.03
N GLY A 532 -30.17 -15.15 16.88
CA GLY A 532 -30.87 -13.92 16.48
C GLY A 532 -32.21 -14.14 15.76
N GLN A 533 -32.80 -13.06 15.25
CA GLN A 533 -33.98 -13.09 14.38
C GLN A 533 -33.78 -12.17 13.18
N PHE A 534 -34.17 -12.62 11.98
CA PHE A 534 -34.08 -11.79 10.78
C PHE A 534 -35.24 -10.80 10.70
N GLN A 535 -34.91 -9.51 10.53
CA GLN A 535 -35.87 -8.47 10.20
C GLN A 535 -35.64 -7.97 8.77
N PHE A 536 -36.72 -7.57 8.11
CA PHE A 536 -36.72 -7.20 6.71
C PHE A 536 -36.94 -5.69 6.54
N PHE A 537 -36.22 -5.08 5.61
CA PHE A 537 -36.34 -3.66 5.29
C PHE A 537 -36.24 -3.41 3.78
N ASN A 538 -36.83 -2.31 3.31
CA ASN A 538 -36.78 -1.92 1.91
C ASN A 538 -35.41 -1.31 1.59
N ALA A 539 -34.82 -1.69 0.46
CA ALA A 539 -33.56 -1.14 -0.01
C ALA A 539 -33.53 -1.00 -1.54
N SER A 540 -32.61 -0.19 -2.04
CA SER A 540 -32.23 -0.14 -3.45
C SER A 540 -30.75 -0.45 -3.56
N VAL A 541 -30.41 -1.43 -4.41
CA VAL A 541 -29.06 -1.97 -4.50
C VAL A 541 -28.56 -1.91 -5.94
N ARG A 542 -27.29 -1.55 -6.11
CA ARG A 542 -26.52 -1.78 -7.33
C ARG A 542 -25.16 -2.34 -6.96
N ALA A 543 -24.80 -3.49 -7.53
CA ALA A 543 -23.49 -4.11 -7.34
C ALA A 543 -22.84 -4.30 -8.71
N GLN A 544 -21.59 -3.88 -8.87
CA GLN A 544 -20.86 -4.11 -10.10
C GLN A 544 -20.75 -5.60 -10.39
N GLN A 545 -20.75 -5.94 -11.67
CA GLN A 545 -20.54 -7.31 -12.12
C GLN A 545 -19.89 -7.28 -13.51
N TYR A 546 -19.19 -8.37 -13.86
CA TYR A 546 -18.64 -8.53 -15.19
C TYR A 546 -19.76 -8.68 -16.24
N ALA A 547 -19.65 -7.92 -17.32
CA ALA A 547 -20.55 -7.97 -18.46
C ALA A 547 -19.81 -7.66 -19.77
N SER A 548 -20.31 -8.18 -20.89
CA SER A 548 -19.86 -7.79 -22.23
C SER A 548 -20.68 -6.61 -22.78
N GLY A 549 -20.35 -6.14 -23.99
CA GLY A 549 -21.07 -5.12 -24.75
C GLY A 549 -20.46 -3.72 -24.67
N GLY A 550 -19.27 -3.61 -24.07
CA GLY A 550 -18.58 -2.34 -23.83
C GLY A 550 -19.16 -1.54 -22.66
N THR A 551 -18.27 -0.80 -21.99
CA THR A 551 -18.56 0.12 -20.89
C THR A 551 -18.42 1.56 -21.34
N GLU A 552 -17.43 1.84 -22.20
CA GLU A 552 -17.03 3.19 -22.56
C GLU A 552 -17.57 3.65 -23.93
N PRO A 553 -17.88 4.95 -24.11
CA PRO A 553 -18.38 5.48 -25.38
C PRO A 553 -17.47 5.23 -26.58
N TYR A 554 -16.14 5.27 -26.39
CA TYR A 554 -15.15 5.08 -27.47
C TYR A 554 -15.13 3.64 -28.01
N GLN A 555 -15.74 2.68 -27.31
CA GLN A 555 -15.78 1.28 -27.74
C GLN A 555 -16.88 1.04 -28.81
N LYS A 556 -17.88 1.94 -28.91
CA LYS A 556 -19.01 1.79 -29.85
C LYS A 556 -18.62 1.67 -31.33
N PRO A 557 -17.61 2.38 -31.87
CA PRO A 557 -17.17 2.19 -33.25
C PRO A 557 -16.69 0.77 -33.58
N PHE A 558 -16.19 0.01 -32.59
CA PHE A 558 -15.73 -1.37 -32.82
C PHE A 558 -16.84 -2.34 -33.25
N TYR A 559 -18.12 -2.01 -33.01
CA TYR A 559 -19.23 -2.79 -33.56
C TYR A 559 -19.17 -2.85 -35.09
N ILE A 560 -18.73 -1.77 -35.74
CA ILE A 560 -18.59 -1.69 -37.20
C ILE A 560 -17.60 -2.75 -37.70
N ILE A 561 -16.49 -2.95 -36.99
CA ILE A 561 -15.46 -3.95 -37.34
C ILE A 561 -16.02 -5.37 -37.20
N LEU A 562 -16.75 -5.67 -36.11
CA LEU A 562 -17.38 -6.99 -35.92
C LEU A 562 -18.42 -7.27 -37.01
N PHE A 563 -19.24 -6.27 -37.38
CA PHE A 563 -20.18 -6.37 -38.50
C PHE A 563 -19.47 -6.56 -39.84
N ALA A 564 -18.37 -5.85 -40.09
CA ALA A 564 -17.60 -5.94 -41.34
C ALA A 564 -16.99 -7.34 -41.54
N VAL A 565 -16.35 -7.90 -40.51
CA VAL A 565 -15.78 -9.27 -40.58
C VAL A 565 -16.87 -10.32 -40.79
N PHE A 566 -18.01 -10.19 -40.10
CA PHE A 566 -19.14 -11.11 -40.32
C PHE A 566 -19.68 -11.01 -41.75
N GLY A 567 -19.89 -9.79 -42.26
CA GLY A 567 -20.38 -9.54 -43.62
C GLY A 567 -19.43 -10.04 -44.71
N LEU A 568 -18.12 -9.76 -44.58
CA LEU A 568 -17.11 -10.21 -45.55
C LEU A 568 -16.98 -11.74 -45.59
N ASN A 569 -17.07 -12.41 -44.44
CA ASN A 569 -17.10 -13.88 -44.39
C ASN A 569 -18.32 -14.45 -45.12
N LEU A 570 -19.49 -13.80 -45.01
CA LEU A 570 -20.70 -14.23 -45.70
C LEU A 570 -20.57 -14.05 -47.22
N VAL A 571 -19.94 -12.96 -47.66
CA VAL A 571 -19.61 -12.72 -49.08
C VAL A 571 -18.65 -13.78 -49.63
N ALA A 572 -17.56 -14.07 -48.91
CA ALA A 572 -16.59 -15.10 -49.31
C ALA A 572 -17.24 -16.50 -49.37
N LEU A 573 -18.06 -16.84 -48.37
CA LEU A 573 -18.80 -18.10 -48.35
C LEU A 573 -19.76 -18.23 -49.55
N LEU A 574 -20.54 -17.18 -49.85
CA LEU A 574 -21.43 -17.17 -51.00
C LEU A 574 -20.65 -17.32 -52.31
N TYR A 575 -19.48 -16.70 -52.42
CA TYR A 575 -18.61 -16.82 -53.58
C TYR A 575 -18.14 -18.26 -53.80
N PHE A 576 -17.65 -18.95 -52.76
CA PHE A 576 -17.19 -20.33 -52.87
C PHE A 576 -18.34 -21.32 -53.15
N ILE A 577 -19.55 -21.06 -52.64
CA ILE A 577 -20.73 -21.89 -52.94
C ILE A 577 -21.18 -21.72 -54.41
N THR A 578 -21.12 -20.48 -54.92
CA THR A 578 -21.57 -20.15 -56.28
C THR A 578 -20.57 -20.53 -57.37
N HIS A 579 -19.30 -20.73 -57.03
CA HIS A 579 -18.23 -21.04 -57.97
C HIS A 579 -17.48 -22.32 -57.57
N ARG A 580 -17.75 -23.42 -58.27
CA ARG A 580 -17.21 -24.76 -57.97
C ARG A 580 -15.87 -25.09 -58.65
N GLU A 581 -15.44 -24.25 -59.59
CA GLU A 581 -14.15 -24.41 -60.28
C GLU A 581 -13.06 -23.67 -59.52
N TRP A 582 -12.05 -24.40 -59.04
CA TRP A 582 -10.91 -23.87 -58.31
C TRP A 582 -9.79 -23.54 -59.28
N TYR A 583 -9.25 -22.33 -59.18
CA TYR A 583 -8.09 -21.89 -59.96
C TYR A 583 -6.86 -21.80 -59.04
N THR A 584 -5.67 -22.07 -59.57
CA THR A 584 -4.43 -21.84 -58.85
C THR A 584 -4.28 -20.36 -58.53
N ASP A 585 -3.95 -20.03 -57.28
CA ASP A 585 -3.76 -18.65 -56.85
C ASP A 585 -2.38 -18.12 -57.30
N PHE A 586 -2.37 -17.46 -58.45
CA PHE A 586 -1.17 -16.85 -59.02
C PHE A 586 -0.76 -15.53 -58.33
N SER A 587 -1.49 -15.08 -57.29
CA SER A 587 -1.03 -13.98 -56.43
C SER A 587 -0.03 -14.45 -55.36
N GLU A 588 0.11 -15.76 -55.16
CA GLU A 588 1.12 -16.32 -54.25
C GLU A 588 2.54 -16.15 -54.83
N PRO A 589 3.53 -15.68 -54.03
CA PRO A 589 4.87 -15.38 -54.54
C PRO A 589 5.56 -16.52 -55.30
N ALA A 590 5.42 -17.77 -54.85
CA ALA A 590 6.00 -18.93 -55.52
C ALA A 590 5.38 -19.18 -56.90
N ASN A 591 4.05 -19.10 -56.97
CA ASN A 591 3.32 -19.26 -58.23
C ASN A 591 3.63 -18.09 -59.18
N LEU A 592 3.66 -16.86 -58.66
CA LEU A 592 3.97 -15.66 -59.43
C LEU A 592 5.41 -15.69 -59.99
N PHE A 593 6.38 -16.16 -59.21
CA PHE A 593 7.77 -16.35 -59.66
C PHE A 593 7.86 -17.40 -60.78
N SER A 594 7.22 -18.57 -60.58
CA SER A 594 7.20 -19.63 -61.59
C SER A 594 6.58 -19.16 -62.91
N LEU A 595 5.54 -18.32 -62.81
CA LEU A 595 4.86 -17.74 -63.95
C LEU A 595 5.73 -16.68 -64.65
N ALA A 596 6.43 -15.84 -63.88
CA ALA A 596 7.33 -14.82 -64.41
C ALA A 596 8.51 -15.43 -65.19
N VAL A 597 9.09 -16.52 -64.70
CA VAL A 597 10.20 -17.22 -65.39
C VAL A 597 9.77 -17.85 -66.72
N ASN A 598 8.53 -18.34 -66.78
CA ASN A 598 7.97 -18.98 -67.98
C ASN A 598 7.39 -17.98 -69.00
N SER A 599 7.37 -16.69 -68.69
CA SER A 599 6.73 -15.68 -69.54
C SER A 599 7.71 -15.01 -70.51
N PRO A 600 7.30 -14.75 -71.78
CA PRO A 600 8.14 -14.05 -72.74
C PRO A 600 8.37 -12.58 -72.33
N PRO A 601 9.47 -11.93 -72.79
CA PRO A 601 9.75 -10.54 -72.47
C PRO A 601 8.65 -9.61 -72.97
N SER A 602 8.02 -8.85 -72.06
CA SER A 602 7.03 -7.83 -72.41
C SER A 602 7.71 -6.51 -72.79
N LYS A 603 7.27 -5.91 -73.90
CA LYS A 603 7.70 -4.58 -74.32
C LYS A 603 7.20 -3.49 -73.37
N GLU A 604 6.06 -3.69 -72.69
CA GLU A 604 5.48 -2.72 -71.77
C GLU A 604 6.18 -2.64 -70.39
N LEU A 605 7.07 -3.59 -70.08
CA LEU A 605 7.91 -3.57 -68.86
C LEU A 605 9.40 -3.33 -69.16
N ALA A 606 9.74 -2.97 -70.40
CA ALA A 606 11.12 -2.66 -70.79
C ALA A 606 11.68 -1.51 -69.93
N GLY A 607 12.80 -1.76 -69.24
CA GLY A 607 13.44 -0.79 -68.34
C GLY A 607 13.19 -1.02 -66.85
N CYS A 608 12.37 -1.99 -66.45
CA CYS A 608 12.15 -2.34 -65.03
C CYS A 608 13.32 -3.11 -64.39
N CYS A 609 14.33 -3.51 -65.17
CA CYS A 609 15.48 -4.31 -64.69
C CYS A 609 16.36 -3.48 -63.75
N GLY A 610 16.26 -3.75 -62.45
CA GLY A 610 17.10 -3.17 -61.39
C GLY A 610 16.40 -2.15 -60.48
N GLY A 611 15.36 -1.45 -60.96
CA GLY A 611 14.59 -0.45 -60.19
C GLY A 611 13.19 -0.88 -59.74
N GLY A 612 12.63 -1.93 -60.34
CA GLY A 612 11.24 -2.35 -60.10
C GLY A 612 10.22 -1.59 -60.96
N PRO A 613 8.91 -1.92 -60.86
CA PRO A 613 7.86 -1.26 -61.63
C PRO A 613 7.54 0.14 -61.10
N GLU A 614 7.35 1.11 -61.99
CA GLU A 614 7.02 2.50 -61.68
C GLU A 614 5.85 3.02 -62.54
N GLY A 615 5.05 3.96 -62.00
CA GLY A 615 4.04 4.69 -62.77
C GLY A 615 2.99 3.81 -63.49
N GLU A 616 2.91 3.95 -64.81
CA GLU A 616 1.93 3.24 -65.65
C GLU A 616 2.16 1.72 -65.71
N HIS A 617 3.35 1.22 -65.31
CA HIS A 617 3.64 -0.23 -65.28
C HIS A 617 2.67 -1.00 -64.37
N TYR A 618 2.12 -0.37 -63.34
CA TYR A 618 1.13 -0.98 -62.43
C TYR A 618 -0.26 -1.20 -63.04
N LYS A 619 -0.56 -0.57 -64.18
CA LYS A 619 -1.88 -0.62 -64.84
C LYS A 619 -1.94 -1.59 -66.01
N VAL A 620 -0.80 -2.13 -66.44
CA VAL A 620 -0.73 -3.11 -67.54
C VAL A 620 -1.57 -4.33 -67.16
N GLY A 621 -2.50 -4.71 -68.03
CA GLY A 621 -3.38 -5.85 -67.85
C GLY A 621 -2.77 -7.11 -68.44
N TRP A 622 -2.79 -8.20 -67.68
CA TRP A 622 -2.19 -9.47 -68.05
C TRP A 622 -3.25 -10.58 -68.09
N LYS A 623 -3.15 -11.46 -69.08
CA LYS A 623 -3.95 -12.69 -69.15
C LYS A 623 -3.03 -13.91 -69.04
N LEU A 624 -3.54 -14.99 -68.47
CA LEU A 624 -2.86 -16.29 -68.46
C LEU A 624 -3.19 -17.00 -69.77
N ASN A 625 -2.15 -17.38 -70.52
CA ASN A 625 -2.28 -18.26 -71.67
C ASN A 625 -1.55 -19.57 -71.40
N SER A 626 -1.94 -20.62 -72.12
CA SER A 626 -1.37 -21.96 -71.94
C SER A 626 -1.06 -22.58 -73.30
N ASP A 627 0.18 -23.02 -73.49
CA ASP A 627 0.63 -23.75 -74.67
C ASP A 627 1.41 -25.01 -74.23
N ASN A 628 1.02 -26.19 -74.73
CA ASN A 628 1.61 -27.50 -74.40
C ASN A 628 1.99 -27.68 -72.90
N GLU A 629 1.04 -27.53 -72.00
CA GLU A 629 1.18 -27.63 -70.53
C GLU A 629 2.00 -26.53 -69.83
N HIS A 630 2.57 -25.57 -70.57
CA HIS A 630 3.21 -24.39 -69.99
C HIS A 630 2.24 -23.21 -69.88
N VAL A 631 2.12 -22.64 -68.68
CA VAL A 631 1.30 -21.45 -68.41
C VAL A 631 2.19 -20.22 -68.33
N PHE A 632 1.85 -19.18 -69.09
CA PHE A 632 2.62 -17.93 -69.14
C PHE A 632 1.71 -16.69 -69.16
N LEU A 633 2.27 -15.53 -68.80
CA LEU A 633 1.60 -14.23 -68.87
C LEU A 633 1.77 -13.63 -70.26
N GLU A 634 0.68 -13.11 -70.80
CA GLU A 634 0.65 -12.34 -72.04
C GLU A 634 0.06 -10.95 -71.72
N SER A 635 0.76 -9.88 -72.11
CA SER A 635 0.26 -8.50 -71.98
C SER A 635 -0.83 -8.23 -73.01
N LEU A 636 -1.80 -7.39 -72.64
CA LEU A 636 -2.83 -6.92 -73.56
C LEU A 636 -2.27 -5.72 -74.35
N GLU A 637 -1.89 -5.93 -75.62
CA GLU A 637 -1.37 -4.87 -76.50
C GLU A 637 -2.32 -3.66 -76.57
N ARG A 638 -1.74 -2.46 -76.52
CA ARG A 638 -2.43 -1.21 -76.86
C ARG A 638 -2.23 -0.99 -78.36
N ASP A 639 -3.31 -1.04 -79.14
CA ASP A 639 -3.28 -0.67 -80.57
C ASP A 639 -2.80 0.78 -80.71
N ASP A 640 -1.56 0.95 -81.17
CA ASP A 640 -1.01 2.24 -81.55
C ASP A 640 -1.34 2.51 -83.03
N GLY A 641 -2.49 3.15 -83.25
CA GLY A 641 -2.92 3.69 -84.54
C GLY A 641 -3.58 5.06 -84.39
N GLU A 642 -2.93 6.07 -84.99
CA GLU A 642 -3.38 7.44 -85.26
C GLU A 642 -3.38 8.51 -84.14
N GLY A 643 -2.47 9.48 -84.29
CA GLY A 643 -2.77 10.92 -84.37
C GLY A 643 -3.40 11.67 -83.18
N ALA A 644 -2.59 12.50 -82.53
CA ALA A 644 -2.91 13.80 -81.88
C ALA A 644 -4.10 13.92 -80.90
N GLY A 645 -3.77 14.38 -79.67
CA GLY A 645 -4.67 15.16 -78.81
C GLY A 645 -5.05 14.48 -77.50
N SER A 646 -4.66 15.09 -76.37
CA SER A 646 -5.12 14.73 -75.03
C SER A 646 -6.64 14.59 -74.96
N PRO A 647 -7.17 13.50 -74.37
CA PRO A 647 -8.51 13.50 -73.82
C PRO A 647 -8.48 13.17 -72.33
N GLY A 648 -9.15 14.04 -71.57
CA GLY A 648 -9.33 13.93 -70.13
C GLY A 648 -9.94 12.62 -69.64
N MET A 649 -9.63 12.35 -68.38
CA MET A 649 -10.13 11.29 -67.52
C MET A 649 -11.67 11.20 -67.53
N LYS A 650 -12.24 10.41 -68.45
CA LYS A 650 -13.65 10.00 -68.37
C LYS A 650 -13.83 9.05 -67.18
N ARG A 651 -14.67 9.46 -66.22
CA ARG A 651 -15.21 8.65 -65.10
C ARG A 651 -15.62 7.25 -65.60
N ARG A 652 -14.82 6.24 -65.26
CA ARG A 652 -15.14 4.82 -65.51
C ARG A 652 -16.15 4.34 -64.46
N ARG A 653 -17.28 3.79 -64.92
CA ARG A 653 -18.43 3.38 -64.10
C ARG A 653 -18.12 2.13 -63.27
N PHE A 654 -18.57 2.14 -62.02
CA PHE A 654 -18.61 1.05 -61.04
C PHE A 654 -19.41 -0.19 -61.50
N SER A 655 -20.05 -0.18 -62.68
CA SER A 655 -21.03 -1.20 -63.10
C SER A 655 -20.44 -2.46 -63.76
N GLU A 656 -19.25 -2.40 -64.38
CA GLU A 656 -18.70 -3.54 -65.14
C GLU A 656 -18.11 -4.65 -64.26
N GLY A 657 -17.59 -4.32 -63.08
CA GLY A 657 -17.06 -5.31 -62.13
C GLY A 657 -18.14 -6.16 -61.44
N PHE A 658 -19.37 -5.65 -61.37
CA PHE A 658 -20.50 -6.29 -60.69
C PHE A 658 -21.16 -7.39 -61.56
N ASP A 659 -21.23 -7.20 -62.88
CA ASP A 659 -21.82 -8.18 -63.82
C ASP A 659 -20.97 -9.46 -63.97
N LEU A 660 -19.64 -9.38 -63.76
CA LEU A 660 -18.72 -10.52 -63.82
C LEU A 660 -18.72 -11.38 -62.54
N MET A 661 -19.08 -10.80 -61.39
CA MET A 661 -19.07 -11.47 -60.08
C MET A 661 -20.39 -12.21 -59.78
N MET A 662 -21.50 -11.79 -60.40
CA MET A 662 -22.86 -12.28 -60.14
C MET A 662 -23.52 -13.02 -61.33
N SER A 663 -22.75 -13.35 -62.37
CA SER A 663 -23.24 -14.05 -63.57
C SER A 663 -24.02 -15.36 -63.31
N PRO A 664 -23.72 -16.17 -62.26
CA PRO A 664 -24.56 -17.34 -61.94
C PRO A 664 -25.84 -16.99 -61.16
N VAL A 665 -25.87 -15.88 -60.40
CA VAL A 665 -27.00 -15.53 -59.51
C VAL A 665 -28.20 -15.02 -60.30
N ARG A 666 -27.98 -14.43 -61.49
CA ARG A 666 -29.07 -14.03 -62.41
C ARG A 666 -29.92 -15.20 -62.92
N LYS A 667 -29.44 -16.44 -62.88
CA LYS A 667 -30.21 -17.62 -63.30
C LYS A 667 -30.97 -18.32 -62.17
N ALA A 668 -30.76 -17.93 -60.89
CA ALA A 668 -31.35 -18.63 -59.74
C ALA A 668 -32.41 -17.81 -58.96
N THR A 669 -32.52 -16.49 -59.15
CA THR A 669 -33.49 -15.68 -58.42
C THR A 669 -34.26 -14.74 -59.35
N GLY A 670 -35.39 -15.22 -59.87
CA GLY A 670 -36.42 -14.35 -60.43
C GLY A 670 -37.07 -13.54 -59.33
N ARG A 671 -37.21 -12.22 -59.56
CA ARG A 671 -37.80 -11.18 -58.70
C ARG A 671 -36.96 -10.71 -57.51
N PHE A 672 -36.12 -9.70 -57.71
CA PHE A 672 -36.00 -8.55 -56.80
C PHE A 672 -35.39 -7.35 -57.56
N SER A 673 -35.98 -6.18 -57.39
CA SER A 673 -35.66 -4.93 -58.11
C SER A 673 -34.25 -4.42 -57.77
N SER A 674 -33.47 -4.11 -58.81
CA SER A 674 -32.04 -3.77 -58.78
C SER A 674 -31.69 -2.36 -58.29
N ALA A 675 -32.67 -1.57 -57.82
CA ALA A 675 -32.47 -0.16 -57.45
C ALA A 675 -32.09 0.04 -55.97
N SER A 676 -32.66 -0.74 -55.05
CA SER A 676 -32.54 -0.49 -53.60
C SER A 676 -31.21 -0.98 -53.01
N LEU A 677 -30.62 -2.05 -53.57
CA LEU A 677 -29.33 -2.60 -53.12
C LEU A 677 -28.13 -1.73 -53.57
N ARG A 678 -28.29 -0.98 -54.66
CA ARG A 678 -27.24 -0.12 -55.25
C ARG A 678 -27.04 1.19 -54.48
N MET A 679 -28.09 1.73 -53.87
CA MET A 679 -28.02 2.96 -53.06
C MET A 679 -27.48 2.71 -51.65
N ALA A 680 -27.79 1.56 -51.04
CA ALA A 680 -27.33 1.22 -49.69
C ALA A 680 -25.81 0.95 -49.63
N LEU A 681 -25.24 0.25 -50.63
CA LEU A 681 -23.81 -0.04 -50.68
C LEU A 681 -22.95 1.19 -51.05
N LEU A 682 -23.44 2.11 -51.88
CA LEU A 682 -22.72 3.35 -52.22
C LEU A 682 -22.73 4.39 -51.08
N SER A 683 -23.80 4.43 -50.28
CA SER A 683 -23.89 5.28 -49.09
C SER A 683 -22.95 4.81 -47.98
N PHE A 684 -22.75 3.49 -47.85
CA PHE A 684 -21.83 2.88 -46.87
C PHE A 684 -20.35 3.07 -47.27
N LEU A 685 -20.04 3.04 -48.57
CA LEU A 685 -18.66 3.23 -49.07
C LEU A 685 -18.14 4.67 -48.93
N MET A 686 -19.02 5.67 -49.04
CA MET A 686 -18.66 7.10 -48.95
C MET A 686 -18.53 7.60 -47.51
N THR A 687 -19.22 7.00 -46.55
CA THR A 687 -19.11 7.36 -45.12
C THR A 687 -17.84 6.81 -44.46
N CYS A 688 -17.31 5.68 -44.94
CA CYS A 688 -16.06 5.11 -44.42
C CYS A 688 -14.79 5.88 -44.85
N ILE A 689 -14.82 6.64 -45.95
CA ILE A 689 -13.65 7.37 -46.46
C ILE A 689 -13.45 8.72 -45.73
N ALA A 690 -14.51 9.28 -45.13
CA ALA A 690 -14.45 10.56 -44.43
C ALA A 690 -13.96 10.48 -42.97
N ALA A 691 -13.92 9.29 -42.36
CA ALA A 691 -13.49 9.11 -40.97
C ALA A 691 -11.99 8.76 -40.80
N ALA A 692 -11.22 8.72 -41.90
CA ALA A 692 -9.81 8.34 -41.90
C ALA A 692 -8.83 9.51 -41.62
N ALA A 693 -9.33 10.69 -41.26
CA ALA A 693 -8.50 11.81 -40.84
C ALA A 693 -8.81 12.15 -39.37
N VAL A 694 -7.78 12.06 -38.53
CA VAL A 694 -7.74 12.43 -37.10
C VAL A 694 -8.21 11.33 -36.14
N THR A 695 -7.27 10.49 -35.69
CA THR A 695 -6.82 10.41 -34.28
C THR A 695 -5.78 9.29 -34.13
N ALA A 696 -4.76 9.56 -33.31
CA ALA A 696 -3.58 8.73 -33.10
C ALA A 696 -3.90 7.32 -32.59
N THR A 697 -3.08 6.37 -33.02
CA THR A 697 -3.04 4.97 -32.56
C THR A 697 -2.78 4.85 -31.05
N PRO A 698 -3.55 4.05 -30.29
CA PRO A 698 -3.06 3.45 -29.06
C PRO A 698 -2.64 1.99 -29.29
N SER A 699 -1.45 1.72 -28.76
CA SER A 699 -0.75 0.45 -28.61
C SER A 699 -1.61 -0.69 -28.03
N THR A 700 -1.45 -1.90 -28.57
CA THR A 700 -1.98 -3.16 -28.03
C THR A 700 -1.34 -3.49 -26.67
N GLN A 701 -2.12 -3.52 -25.59
CA GLN A 701 -1.64 -3.92 -24.26
C GLN A 701 -1.61 -5.45 -24.09
N ILE A 702 -0.44 -5.94 -23.68
CA ILE A 702 -0.14 -7.30 -23.18
C ILE A 702 -0.81 -7.46 -21.79
N PRO A 703 -1.35 -8.63 -21.42
CA PRO A 703 -1.96 -8.83 -20.09
C PRO A 703 -0.97 -8.51 -18.96
N PHE A 704 -1.39 -7.60 -18.07
CA PHE A 704 -0.59 -7.09 -16.95
C PHE A 704 -0.50 -8.16 -15.84
N GLN A 705 0.69 -8.72 -15.60
CA GLN A 705 0.97 -9.39 -14.33
C GLN A 705 1.14 -8.32 -13.25
N PRO A 706 0.53 -8.46 -12.06
CA PRO A 706 0.72 -7.50 -10.98
C PRO A 706 2.19 -7.49 -10.56
N LEU A 707 2.78 -6.30 -10.48
CA LEU A 707 4.15 -6.10 -10.04
C LEU A 707 4.29 -6.46 -8.55
N PRO A 708 5.44 -7.01 -8.12
CA PRO A 708 5.67 -7.39 -6.73
C PRO A 708 5.70 -6.18 -5.78
N ASP A 709 5.31 -6.39 -4.51
CA ASP A 709 5.35 -5.39 -3.46
C ASP A 709 6.79 -5.14 -2.98
N LEU A 710 7.23 -3.88 -2.97
CA LEU A 710 8.56 -3.46 -2.53
C LEU A 710 8.87 -3.78 -1.05
N PHE A 711 7.84 -3.96 -0.22
CA PHE A 711 8.02 -4.38 1.17
C PHE A 711 8.45 -5.85 1.31
N THR A 712 7.99 -6.71 0.39
CA THR A 712 8.28 -8.16 0.39
C THR A 712 9.26 -8.59 -0.70
N LEU A 713 9.65 -7.68 -1.59
CA LEU A 713 10.50 -7.96 -2.75
C LEU A 713 11.85 -8.58 -2.35
N THR A 714 12.17 -9.73 -2.91
CA THR A 714 13.47 -10.42 -2.76
C THR A 714 14.38 -10.19 -3.98
N VAL A 715 15.67 -10.53 -3.88
CA VAL A 715 16.58 -10.50 -5.04
C VAL A 715 16.14 -11.47 -6.13
N ASP A 716 15.60 -12.63 -5.79
CA ASP A 716 15.09 -13.60 -6.77
C ASP A 716 13.88 -13.02 -7.55
N ASP A 717 13.01 -12.26 -6.88
CA ASP A 717 11.90 -11.55 -7.53
C ASP A 717 12.41 -10.44 -8.46
N ILE A 718 13.46 -9.71 -8.04
CA ILE A 718 14.10 -8.68 -8.87
C ILE A 718 14.69 -9.30 -10.13
N LEU A 719 15.44 -10.40 -10.00
CA LEU A 719 16.02 -11.12 -11.13
C LEU A 719 14.95 -11.65 -12.08
N THR A 720 13.83 -12.13 -11.54
CA THR A 720 12.67 -12.55 -12.31
C THR A 720 12.04 -11.37 -13.05
N GLY A 721 11.80 -10.25 -12.38
CA GLY A 721 11.25 -9.03 -12.99
C GLY A 721 12.14 -8.46 -14.09
N PHE A 722 13.46 -8.47 -13.87
CA PHE A 722 14.45 -8.01 -14.84
C PHE A 722 14.57 -8.89 -16.08
N SER A 723 14.49 -10.22 -15.91
CA SER A 723 14.59 -11.19 -17.01
C SER A 723 13.28 -11.32 -17.81
N THR A 724 12.14 -11.08 -17.16
CA THR A 724 10.82 -11.06 -17.80
C THR A 724 10.42 -9.67 -18.34
N HIS A 725 11.29 -8.67 -18.16
CA HIS A 725 11.06 -7.28 -18.57
C HIS A 725 9.80 -6.64 -17.95
N GLN A 726 9.41 -7.06 -16.75
CA GLN A 726 8.30 -6.44 -16.02
C GLN A 726 8.65 -5.04 -15.50
N PHE A 727 9.90 -4.84 -15.07
CA PHE A 727 10.45 -3.56 -14.66
C PHE A 727 11.97 -3.55 -14.89
N SER A 728 12.55 -2.34 -14.96
CA SER A 728 13.98 -2.11 -15.13
C SER A 728 14.69 -1.78 -13.80
N SER A 729 16.02 -1.80 -13.81
CA SER A 729 16.84 -1.33 -12.69
C SER A 729 16.55 0.14 -12.39
N ALA A 730 16.40 0.96 -13.43
CA ALA A 730 16.04 2.36 -13.30
C ALA A 730 14.66 2.57 -12.65
N ASP A 731 13.67 1.72 -12.94
CA ASP A 731 12.34 1.78 -12.30
C ASP A 731 12.44 1.47 -10.81
N LEU A 732 13.22 0.44 -10.45
CA LEU A 732 13.44 0.03 -9.07
C LEU A 732 14.18 1.11 -8.26
N VAL A 733 15.20 1.75 -8.84
CA VAL A 733 15.89 2.89 -8.22
C VAL A 733 14.94 4.06 -8.01
N ARG A 734 14.14 4.44 -9.01
CA ARG A 734 13.15 5.53 -8.87
C ARG A 734 12.15 5.24 -7.74
N ALA A 735 11.63 4.02 -7.68
CA ALA A 735 10.68 3.63 -6.65
C ALA A 735 11.27 3.68 -5.23
N TYR A 736 12.52 3.23 -5.04
CA TYR A 736 13.18 3.31 -3.74
C TYR A 736 13.53 4.74 -3.31
N ILE A 737 13.92 5.62 -4.24
CA ILE A 737 14.12 7.05 -3.95
C ILE A 737 12.81 7.69 -3.48
N ALA A 738 11.70 7.42 -4.18
CA ALA A 738 10.39 7.94 -3.82
C ALA A 738 9.90 7.41 -2.46
N ARG A 739 10.02 6.10 -2.19
CA ARG A 739 9.69 5.50 -0.87
C ARG A 739 10.52 6.11 0.25
N THR A 740 11.81 6.37 0.00
CA THR A 740 12.67 7.02 0.98
C THR A 740 12.15 8.41 1.35
N ALA A 741 11.71 9.19 0.36
CA ALA A 741 11.20 10.54 0.58
C ALA A 741 9.98 10.59 1.52
N GLU A 742 9.09 9.60 1.46
CA GLU A 742 7.87 9.53 2.31
C GLU A 742 8.18 9.46 3.81
N VAL A 743 9.26 8.78 4.19
CA VAL A 743 9.61 8.53 5.61
C VAL A 743 10.79 9.36 6.10
N GLN A 744 11.53 10.01 5.19
CA GLN A 744 12.79 10.68 5.49
C GLN A 744 12.65 11.77 6.56
N GLN A 745 11.52 12.51 6.59
CA GLN A 745 11.33 13.60 7.54
C GLN A 745 11.20 13.13 9.00
N VAL A 746 10.72 11.89 9.21
CA VAL A 746 10.42 11.36 10.54
C VAL A 746 11.46 10.35 10.99
N LEU A 747 11.80 9.37 10.14
CA LEU A 747 12.67 8.25 10.51
C LEU A 747 14.12 8.42 10.10
N ARG A 748 14.41 9.32 9.15
CA ARG A 748 15.77 9.68 8.66
C ARG A 748 16.73 8.51 8.35
N PRO A 749 16.30 7.39 7.75
CA PRO A 749 17.15 6.20 7.60
C PRO A 749 18.28 6.37 6.56
N VAL A 750 18.14 7.31 5.62
CA VAL A 750 19.11 7.58 4.54
C VAL A 750 19.73 8.96 4.74
N ILE A 751 21.06 9.06 4.78
CA ILE A 751 21.75 10.35 4.97
C ILE A 751 22.04 11.04 3.63
N GLU A 752 22.23 10.27 2.56
CA GLU A 752 22.58 10.81 1.24
C GLU A 752 22.14 9.84 0.13
N ILE A 753 21.59 10.36 -0.97
CA ILE A 753 21.26 9.58 -2.17
C ILE A 753 22.34 9.83 -3.22
N ASN A 754 22.72 8.78 -3.96
CA ASN A 754 23.69 8.90 -5.03
C ASN A 754 23.06 9.63 -6.22
N PRO A 755 23.58 10.82 -6.61
CA PRO A 755 23.03 11.54 -7.76
C PRO A 755 23.15 10.75 -9.07
N ASP A 756 24.11 9.81 -9.15
CA ASP A 756 24.34 8.97 -10.32
C ASP A 756 23.61 7.62 -10.26
N ALA A 757 22.86 7.31 -9.19
CA ALA A 757 22.20 6.00 -9.05
C ALA A 757 21.32 5.66 -10.27
N LEU A 758 20.56 6.63 -10.75
CA LEU A 758 19.64 6.43 -11.87
C LEU A 758 20.39 6.21 -13.21
N SER A 759 21.44 6.99 -13.47
CA SER A 759 22.22 6.86 -14.70
C SER A 759 23.01 5.55 -14.72
N ILE A 760 23.54 5.13 -13.58
CA ILE A 760 24.21 3.83 -13.41
C ILE A 760 23.20 2.69 -13.63
N ALA A 761 21.99 2.80 -13.08
CA ALA A 761 20.93 1.81 -13.27
C ALA A 761 20.55 1.66 -14.76
N GLN A 762 20.40 2.77 -15.48
CA GLN A 762 20.13 2.79 -16.92
C GLN A 762 21.27 2.18 -17.75
N ALA A 763 22.53 2.41 -17.35
CA ALA A 763 23.68 1.79 -17.99
C ALA A 763 23.67 0.26 -17.81
N LEU A 764 23.34 -0.22 -16.61
CA LEU A 764 23.21 -1.66 -16.32
C LEU A 764 21.99 -2.29 -17.02
N ASP A 765 20.88 -1.56 -17.15
CA ASP A 765 19.76 -1.95 -18.01
C ASP A 765 20.22 -2.10 -19.47
N THR A 766 21.04 -1.17 -19.97
CA THR A 766 21.61 -1.22 -21.32
C THR A 766 22.54 -2.42 -21.49
N GLU A 767 23.42 -2.71 -20.53
CA GLU A 767 24.26 -3.92 -20.54
C GLU A 767 23.44 -5.20 -20.65
N ARG A 768 22.35 -5.28 -19.88
CA ARG A 768 21.44 -6.44 -19.90
C ARG A 768 20.67 -6.55 -21.21
N LEU A 769 20.08 -5.47 -21.70
CA LEU A 769 19.16 -5.49 -22.85
C LEU A 769 19.86 -5.45 -24.20
N VAL A 770 20.90 -4.62 -24.35
CA VAL A 770 21.58 -4.36 -25.62
C VAL A 770 22.79 -5.26 -25.79
N HIS A 771 23.58 -5.45 -24.72
CA HIS A 771 24.80 -6.26 -24.77
C HIS A 771 24.56 -7.71 -24.34
N ASN A 772 23.33 -8.07 -23.94
CA ASN A 772 22.96 -9.40 -23.44
C ASN A 772 23.96 -9.93 -22.40
N THR A 773 24.46 -9.03 -21.55
CA THR A 773 25.52 -9.29 -20.58
C THR A 773 25.01 -8.96 -19.18
N THR A 774 25.23 -9.86 -18.23
CA THR A 774 24.97 -9.63 -16.80
C THR A 774 26.23 -9.93 -16.00
N ARG A 775 26.44 -9.19 -14.91
CA ARG A 775 27.63 -9.32 -14.05
C ARG A 775 27.46 -10.29 -12.88
N GLY A 776 26.28 -10.87 -12.74
CA GLY A 776 25.92 -11.81 -11.68
C GLY A 776 24.53 -11.52 -11.10
N PRO A 777 24.18 -12.18 -9.97
CA PRO A 777 22.86 -12.05 -9.33
C PRO A 777 22.50 -10.65 -8.82
N LEU A 778 23.48 -9.74 -8.69
CA LEU A 778 23.24 -8.37 -8.24
C LEU A 778 23.22 -7.33 -9.38
N HIS A 779 23.22 -7.77 -10.64
CA HIS A 779 23.22 -6.87 -11.80
C HIS A 779 21.96 -5.99 -11.86
N GLY A 780 22.11 -4.71 -11.55
CA GLY A 780 21.03 -3.73 -11.47
C GLY A 780 20.30 -3.70 -10.11
N VAL A 781 20.78 -4.40 -9.09
CA VAL A 781 20.13 -4.43 -7.77
C VAL A 781 20.58 -3.23 -6.92
N PRO A 782 19.66 -2.38 -6.39
CA PRO A 782 20.02 -1.24 -5.54
C PRO A 782 20.48 -1.64 -4.15
N VAL A 783 21.58 -1.04 -3.68
CA VAL A 783 22.19 -1.30 -2.37
C VAL A 783 22.49 0.00 -1.64
N LEU A 784 22.12 0.10 -0.36
CA LEU A 784 22.56 1.19 0.52
C LEU A 784 23.81 0.80 1.30
N LEU A 785 24.77 1.71 1.40
CA LEU A 785 25.99 1.52 2.21
C LEU A 785 25.94 2.41 3.44
N LYS A 786 26.36 1.93 4.61
CA LYS A 786 26.55 2.81 5.77
C LYS A 786 27.55 3.92 5.46
N ASP A 787 27.30 5.12 5.97
CA ASP A 787 28.06 6.33 5.64
C ASP A 787 29.53 6.34 6.13
N ASN A 788 29.99 5.29 6.79
CA ASN A 788 31.40 5.06 7.09
C ASN A 788 32.15 4.21 6.04
N ILE A 789 31.47 3.73 5.00
CA ILE A 789 32.06 2.89 3.94
C ILE A 789 32.45 3.78 2.75
N GLY A 790 33.73 3.86 2.40
CA GLY A 790 34.23 4.72 1.34
C GLY A 790 33.73 4.38 -0.06
N THR A 791 33.30 5.39 -0.82
CA THR A 791 33.00 5.32 -2.26
C THR A 791 33.70 6.49 -2.98
N ALA A 792 34.30 6.22 -4.14
CA ALA A 792 35.01 7.20 -4.96
C ALA A 792 34.13 7.73 -6.10
N ASP A 793 32.90 8.10 -5.76
CA ASP A 793 31.91 8.77 -6.60
C ASP A 793 31.49 10.11 -5.97
N GLN A 794 30.33 10.65 -6.35
CA GLN A 794 29.84 11.93 -5.83
C GLN A 794 29.30 11.86 -4.39
N LEU A 795 29.26 10.68 -3.78
CA LEU A 795 28.80 10.51 -2.41
C LEU A 795 29.88 10.89 -1.40
N ASN A 796 29.46 11.42 -0.25
CA ASN A 796 30.35 11.59 0.88
C ASN A 796 30.54 10.28 1.66
N THR A 797 31.58 10.25 2.50
CA THR A 797 31.82 9.21 3.51
C THR A 797 32.21 9.90 4.80
N THR A 798 31.23 10.23 5.63
CA THR A 798 31.44 11.19 6.72
C THR A 798 31.40 10.57 8.12
N ALA A 799 31.06 9.27 8.21
CA ALA A 799 30.74 8.63 9.48
C ALA A 799 29.72 9.44 10.32
N GLY A 800 28.83 10.18 9.65
CA GLY A 800 27.82 11.04 10.27
C GLY A 800 28.30 12.43 10.72
N SER A 801 29.61 12.73 10.70
CA SER A 801 30.18 13.98 11.22
C SER A 801 30.49 14.99 10.12
N TYR A 802 30.40 16.28 10.42
CA TYR A 802 30.84 17.35 9.51
C TYR A 802 32.37 17.43 9.38
N ALA A 803 33.13 16.80 10.28
CA ALA A 803 34.59 16.76 10.22
C ALA A 803 35.13 16.10 8.94
N LEU A 804 34.37 15.16 8.38
CA LEU A 804 34.72 14.45 7.14
C LEU A 804 33.92 14.90 5.92
N HIS A 805 32.98 15.83 6.08
CA HIS A 805 32.14 16.30 4.98
C HIS A 805 32.98 16.96 3.88
N GLY A 806 32.79 16.53 2.63
CA GLY A 806 33.61 16.96 1.49
C GLY A 806 34.99 16.29 1.37
N SER A 807 35.32 15.33 2.25
CA SER A 807 36.55 14.54 2.12
C SER A 807 36.48 13.60 0.92
N ILE A 808 37.61 13.41 0.22
CA ILE A 808 37.70 12.54 -0.95
C ILE A 808 38.56 11.32 -0.63
N VAL A 809 37.95 10.14 -0.67
CA VAL A 809 38.65 8.86 -0.51
C VAL A 809 39.53 8.53 -1.72
N PRO A 810 40.61 7.74 -1.56
CA PRO A 810 41.53 7.47 -2.66
C PRO A 810 40.93 6.59 -3.78
N ARG A 811 40.00 5.73 -3.42
CA ARG A 811 39.29 4.77 -4.26
C ARG A 811 38.05 4.27 -3.50
N ASP A 812 37.20 3.50 -4.18
CA ASP A 812 36.19 2.70 -3.50
C ASP A 812 36.83 1.83 -2.42
N SER A 813 36.10 1.66 -1.31
CA SER A 813 36.35 0.54 -0.40
C SER A 813 36.29 -0.76 -1.18
N THR A 814 37.05 -1.77 -0.74
CA THR A 814 37.10 -3.04 -1.47
C THR A 814 35.70 -3.68 -1.56
N VAL A 815 34.88 -3.54 -0.52
CA VAL A 815 33.48 -3.97 -0.53
C VAL A 815 32.66 -3.21 -1.60
N ALA A 816 32.72 -1.88 -1.65
CA ALA A 816 31.99 -1.11 -2.66
C ALA A 816 32.46 -1.43 -4.10
N ALA A 817 33.77 -1.65 -4.28
CA ALA A 817 34.34 -2.05 -5.56
C ALA A 817 33.82 -3.43 -6.00
N ASN A 818 33.78 -4.40 -5.08
CA ASN A 818 33.25 -5.74 -5.37
C ASN A 818 31.75 -5.69 -5.72
N LEU A 819 30.96 -4.88 -5.01
CA LEU A 819 29.53 -4.69 -5.31
C LEU A 819 29.31 -4.08 -6.69
N ARG A 820 30.06 -3.03 -7.06
CA ARG A 820 30.03 -2.44 -8.41
C ARG A 820 30.47 -3.46 -9.48
N ALA A 821 31.47 -4.29 -9.18
CA ALA A 821 31.92 -5.35 -10.07
C ALA A 821 30.83 -6.42 -10.29
N ALA A 822 30.05 -6.75 -9.26
CA ALA A 822 28.89 -7.63 -9.34
C ALA A 822 27.67 -6.98 -10.03
N GLY A 823 27.76 -5.69 -10.40
CA GLY A 823 26.71 -4.93 -11.08
C GLY A 823 25.66 -4.33 -10.15
N ALA A 824 25.91 -4.24 -8.84
CA ALA A 824 25.01 -3.57 -7.91
C ALA A 824 25.00 -2.05 -8.12
N VAL A 825 23.84 -1.42 -7.94
CA VAL A 825 23.69 0.04 -7.96
C VAL A 825 23.82 0.57 -6.53
N ILE A 826 24.86 1.34 -6.24
CA ILE A 826 24.98 2.02 -4.94
C ILE A 826 23.94 3.15 -4.91
N LEU A 827 22.82 2.92 -4.22
CA LEU A 827 21.69 3.84 -4.13
C LEU A 827 22.04 5.12 -3.35
N GLY A 828 22.91 4.99 -2.35
CA GLY A 828 23.26 6.07 -1.44
C GLY A 828 23.89 5.58 -0.15
N LYS A 829 23.88 6.46 0.85
CA LYS A 829 24.44 6.26 2.19
C LYS A 829 23.33 6.18 3.24
N SER A 830 23.35 5.16 4.10
CA SER A 830 22.41 5.07 5.22
C SER A 830 22.91 5.82 6.45
N GLY A 831 21.98 6.35 7.25
CA GLY A 831 22.27 6.96 8.55
C GLY A 831 22.92 5.97 9.53
N LEU A 832 23.66 6.52 10.50
CA LEU A 832 24.33 5.76 11.55
C LEU A 832 24.38 6.56 12.86
N SER A 833 24.71 5.87 13.95
CA SER A 833 25.30 6.55 15.11
C SER A 833 26.67 7.11 14.73
N GLU A 834 26.88 8.40 14.98
CA GLU A 834 28.09 9.12 14.59
C GLU A 834 29.37 8.43 15.08
N TRP A 835 30.40 8.41 14.24
CA TRP A 835 31.66 7.71 14.51
C TRP A 835 31.46 6.26 14.92
N ALA A 836 30.44 5.62 14.33
CA ALA A 836 30.01 4.27 14.65
C ALA A 836 29.71 4.04 16.14
N PHE A 837 29.22 5.10 16.84
CA PHE A 837 28.94 5.19 18.27
C PHE A 837 30.19 5.35 19.17
N TRP A 838 31.38 5.48 18.58
CA TRP A 838 32.62 5.67 19.32
C TRP A 838 32.98 7.15 19.47
N ARG A 839 32.16 7.89 20.23
CA ARG A 839 32.34 9.33 20.49
C ARG A 839 32.38 9.69 21.98
N GLY A 840 31.39 9.21 22.75
CA GLY A 840 31.28 9.51 24.19
C GLY A 840 30.03 8.92 24.83
N THR A 841 29.91 9.01 26.16
CA THR A 841 28.82 8.45 26.97
C THR A 841 27.50 9.24 26.97
N ASN A 842 27.40 10.40 26.30
CA ASN A 842 26.16 11.16 26.16
C ASN A 842 25.79 11.40 24.68
N ASN A 843 25.61 10.32 23.93
CA ASN A 843 25.07 10.18 22.59
C ASN A 843 23.78 9.33 22.57
N SER A 844 23.23 9.10 21.38
CA SER A 844 22.06 8.25 21.17
C SER A 844 22.30 7.41 19.93
N ASN A 845 21.83 6.17 19.97
CA ASN A 845 21.84 5.27 18.83
C ASN A 845 21.12 5.90 17.63
N GLY A 846 21.69 5.76 16.44
CA GLY A 846 21.12 6.27 15.19
C GLY A 846 21.25 7.79 14.99
N TRP A 847 21.83 8.54 15.93
CA TRP A 847 22.05 9.98 15.75
C TRP A 847 23.41 10.30 15.16
N SER A 848 23.43 11.29 14.26
CA SER A 848 24.66 11.98 13.86
C SER A 848 24.41 13.47 13.56
N ALA A 849 25.45 14.30 13.68
CA ALA A 849 25.34 15.73 13.44
C ALA A 849 24.80 16.04 12.03
N ARG A 850 25.26 15.28 11.02
CA ARG A 850 24.86 15.45 9.63
C ARG A 850 23.51 14.79 9.31
N GLY A 851 23.26 13.58 9.81
CA GLY A 851 22.08 12.79 9.46
C GLY A 851 20.85 13.05 10.33
N GLY A 852 21.04 13.65 11.51
CA GLY A 852 20.01 13.71 12.54
C GLY A 852 19.75 12.35 13.19
N GLN A 853 18.60 12.21 13.85
CA GLN A 853 18.21 11.01 14.59
C GLN A 853 17.46 10.03 13.69
N VAL A 854 18.05 8.86 13.44
CA VAL A 854 17.34 7.70 12.88
C VAL A 854 16.37 7.16 13.94
N LYS A 855 15.17 6.73 13.55
CA LYS A 855 14.20 6.08 14.44
C LYS A 855 13.71 4.76 13.86
N GLY A 856 13.45 3.78 14.73
CA GLY A 856 12.81 2.52 14.35
C GLY A 856 11.34 2.70 13.96
N ALA A 857 10.75 1.69 13.33
CA ALA A 857 9.43 1.81 12.69
C ALA A 857 8.30 0.99 13.36
N TYR A 858 8.58 0.21 14.41
CA TYR A 858 7.60 -0.66 15.08
C TYR A 858 6.97 -0.02 16.31
N TYR A 859 7.61 1.02 16.85
CA TYR A 859 7.07 1.80 17.96
C TYR A 859 7.43 3.28 17.80
N GLU A 860 6.64 4.17 18.39
CA GLU A 860 6.92 5.60 18.35
C GLU A 860 8.20 5.93 19.12
N ASP A 861 9.06 6.76 18.51
CA ASP A 861 10.39 7.07 19.03
C ASP A 861 11.22 5.82 19.36
N GLN A 862 11.01 4.72 18.62
CA GLN A 862 11.81 3.51 18.79
C GLN A 862 13.30 3.82 18.57
N ASP A 863 14.14 3.37 19.51
CA ASP A 863 15.58 3.31 19.31
C ASP A 863 15.89 2.34 18.14
N PRO A 864 16.53 2.78 17.04
CA PRO A 864 16.91 1.90 15.93
C PRO A 864 18.10 0.99 16.28
N SER A 865 18.60 1.05 17.51
CA SER A 865 19.89 0.56 17.95
C SER A 865 21.00 1.10 17.03
N GLY A 866 22.19 0.54 17.08
CA GLY A 866 23.31 1.12 16.39
C GLY A 866 24.56 0.29 16.39
N SER A 867 25.57 0.69 15.63
CA SER A 867 25.57 1.95 14.87
C SER A 867 24.98 1.88 13.46
N SER A 868 24.63 0.71 12.91
CA SER A 868 24.02 0.59 11.56
C SER A 868 22.48 0.70 11.57
N GLY A 869 21.94 1.63 12.36
CA GLY A 869 20.49 1.82 12.53
C GLY A 869 19.78 2.18 11.22
N GLY A 870 20.34 3.12 10.44
CA GLY A 870 19.73 3.53 9.16
C GLY A 870 19.68 2.40 8.13
N SER A 871 20.73 1.56 8.06
CA SER A 871 20.75 0.37 7.18
C SER A 871 19.62 -0.60 7.53
N SER A 872 19.39 -0.82 8.83
CA SER A 872 18.37 -1.77 9.33
C SER A 872 16.95 -1.24 9.13
N VAL A 873 16.69 0.03 9.43
CA VAL A 873 15.39 0.68 9.19
C VAL A 873 15.08 0.73 7.69
N ALA A 874 16.06 1.05 6.84
CA ALA A 874 15.87 1.07 5.39
C ALA A 874 15.54 -0.33 4.83
N ALA A 875 16.22 -1.38 5.31
CA ALA A 875 15.89 -2.75 4.95
C ALA A 875 14.48 -3.13 5.43
N ALA A 876 14.14 -2.77 6.68
CA ALA A 876 12.87 -3.12 7.33
C ALA A 876 11.65 -2.54 6.61
N LEU A 877 11.76 -1.32 6.06
CA LEU A 877 10.66 -0.64 5.35
C LEU A 877 10.66 -0.85 3.83
N GLY A 878 11.62 -1.61 3.28
CA GLY A 878 11.75 -1.76 1.83
C GLY A 878 12.11 -0.44 1.13
N LEU A 879 13.06 0.32 1.69
CA LEU A 879 13.61 1.54 1.07
C LEU A 879 14.81 1.27 0.17
N THR A 880 15.29 0.02 0.18
CA THR A 880 16.34 -0.49 -0.68
C THR A 880 16.17 -2.00 -0.83
N ALA A 881 16.74 -2.60 -1.87
CA ALA A 881 16.74 -4.05 -2.00
C ALA A 881 17.65 -4.68 -0.93
N LEU A 882 18.85 -4.13 -0.75
CA LEU A 882 19.88 -4.63 0.16
C LEU A 882 20.58 -3.49 0.90
N ALA A 883 21.07 -3.72 2.11
CA ALA A 883 21.86 -2.73 2.85
C ALA A 883 23.14 -3.35 3.44
N VAL A 884 24.16 -2.52 3.64
CA VAL A 884 25.46 -2.92 4.20
C VAL A 884 25.75 -2.08 5.44
N GLY A 885 26.06 -2.76 6.54
CA GLY A 885 26.48 -2.17 7.81
C GLY A 885 27.93 -2.50 8.17
N THR A 886 28.38 -1.95 9.29
CA THR A 886 29.70 -2.23 9.88
C THR A 886 29.55 -2.56 11.36
N ASP A 887 30.35 -3.52 11.84
CA ASP A 887 30.24 -4.12 13.17
C ASP A 887 31.58 -4.15 13.90
N THR A 888 31.65 -3.48 15.05
CA THR A 888 32.78 -3.49 15.98
C THR A 888 32.41 -4.14 17.31
N GLY A 889 31.12 -4.18 17.63
CA GLY A 889 30.59 -4.46 18.96
C GLY A 889 29.09 -4.73 18.98
N GLY A 890 28.52 -5.23 17.87
CA GLY A 890 27.08 -5.45 17.68
C GLY A 890 26.43 -4.58 16.62
N SER A 891 27.20 -3.65 16.03
CA SER A 891 26.66 -2.61 15.15
C SER A 891 25.99 -3.08 13.85
N VAL A 892 26.01 -4.37 13.49
CA VAL A 892 25.17 -5.00 12.46
C VAL A 892 24.07 -5.86 13.09
N ILE A 893 24.43 -6.65 14.09
CA ILE A 893 23.53 -7.64 14.72
C ILE A 893 22.43 -6.97 15.56
N ASP A 894 22.77 -6.02 16.42
CA ASP A 894 21.82 -5.34 17.31
C ASP A 894 20.78 -4.48 16.59
N PRO A 895 21.13 -3.66 15.59
CA PRO A 895 20.11 -2.94 14.83
C PRO A 895 19.29 -3.88 13.94
N ALA A 896 19.84 -4.99 13.45
CA ALA A 896 19.04 -5.97 12.71
C ALA A 896 18.01 -6.68 13.60
N ASN A 897 18.44 -7.08 14.81
CA ASN A 897 17.63 -7.68 15.87
C ASN A 897 16.34 -6.88 16.14
N ILE A 898 16.50 -5.60 16.46
CA ILE A 898 15.38 -4.79 16.95
C ILE A 898 14.56 -4.11 15.83
N ASN A 899 15.00 -4.23 14.56
CA ASN A 899 14.23 -3.77 13.40
C ASN A 899 13.61 -4.95 12.61
N GLY A 900 13.72 -6.18 13.13
CA GLY A 900 13.07 -7.37 12.56
C GLY A 900 13.62 -7.74 11.18
N VAL A 901 14.93 -7.57 10.98
CA VAL A 901 15.63 -7.90 9.72
C VAL A 901 16.79 -8.87 9.98
N VAL A 902 17.32 -9.44 8.90
CA VAL A 902 18.48 -10.32 8.97
C VAL A 902 19.75 -9.49 8.96
N GLY A 903 20.69 -9.83 9.84
CA GLY A 903 22.02 -9.23 9.89
C GLY A 903 23.09 -10.30 9.98
N ILE A 904 24.14 -10.21 9.18
CA ILE A 904 25.30 -11.09 9.28
C ILE A 904 26.50 -10.25 9.67
N ARG A 905 27.12 -10.55 10.81
CA ARG A 905 28.48 -10.15 11.14
C ARG A 905 29.40 -11.25 10.61
N PRO A 906 30.17 -11.02 9.54
CA PRO A 906 31.10 -12.03 9.03
C PRO A 906 32.31 -12.16 9.95
N SER A 907 33.04 -13.28 9.81
CA SER A 907 34.33 -13.47 10.46
C SER A 907 35.24 -12.29 10.15
N THR A 908 35.95 -11.77 11.16
CA THR A 908 36.88 -10.65 10.96
C THR A 908 37.96 -11.07 9.95
N GLY A 909 37.97 -10.40 8.79
CA GLY A 909 38.83 -10.72 7.66
C GLY A 909 38.15 -11.38 6.47
N LEU A 910 36.89 -11.83 6.55
CA LEU A 910 36.17 -12.34 5.37
C LEU A 910 35.83 -11.22 4.38
N THR A 911 35.33 -10.09 4.89
CA THR A 911 35.09 -8.88 4.11
C THR A 911 36.17 -7.85 4.44
N SER A 912 36.69 -7.18 3.41
CA SER A 912 37.76 -6.20 3.58
C SER A 912 37.24 -4.90 4.21
N ARG A 913 38.00 -4.36 5.16
CA ARG A 913 37.76 -3.07 5.83
C ARG A 913 38.57 -1.93 5.22
N SER A 914 39.24 -2.17 4.09
CA SER A 914 40.01 -1.14 3.41
C SER A 914 39.12 0.03 2.97
N VAL A 915 39.52 1.26 3.31
CA VAL A 915 38.78 2.51 3.04
C VAL A 915 37.39 2.54 3.70
N VAL A 916 37.27 1.93 4.88
CA VAL A 916 36.14 2.13 5.80
C VAL A 916 36.67 2.96 6.96
N VAL A 917 35.91 3.97 7.42
CA VAL A 917 36.30 4.75 8.61
C VAL A 917 36.28 3.79 9.81
N PRO A 918 37.43 3.56 10.46
CA PRO A 918 37.57 2.48 11.44
C PRO A 918 37.11 2.93 12.83
N ILE A 919 36.84 1.94 13.69
CA ILE A 919 37.06 2.08 15.15
C ILE A 919 38.33 1.33 15.51
N THR A 920 38.40 0.03 15.22
CA THR A 920 39.63 -0.76 15.39
C THR A 920 39.69 -1.90 14.39
N VAL A 921 40.81 -2.00 13.67
CA VAL A 921 41.01 -3.06 12.67
C VAL A 921 40.96 -4.48 13.25
N VAL A 922 41.14 -4.61 14.58
CA VAL A 922 41.12 -5.90 15.29
C VAL A 922 39.72 -6.50 15.35
N GLN A 923 38.68 -5.67 15.40
CA GLN A 923 37.29 -6.12 15.65
C GLN A 923 36.32 -5.71 14.54
N ASP A 924 36.64 -4.68 13.77
CA ASP A 924 35.79 -4.18 12.70
C ASP A 924 35.53 -5.24 11.63
N SER A 925 34.27 -5.35 11.21
CA SER A 925 33.80 -6.20 10.13
C SER A 925 32.72 -5.48 9.32
N VAL A 926 32.58 -5.79 8.03
CA VAL A 926 31.56 -5.20 7.14
C VAL A 926 30.56 -6.29 6.75
N GLY A 927 29.28 -6.09 7.06
CA GLY A 927 28.27 -7.15 7.01
C GLY A 927 26.98 -6.75 6.29
N PRO A 928 26.26 -7.71 5.68
CA PRO A 928 24.96 -7.46 5.07
C PRO A 928 23.84 -7.29 6.11
N ILE A 929 22.87 -6.45 5.78
CA ILE A 929 21.61 -6.26 6.51
C ILE A 929 20.47 -6.29 5.47
N THR A 930 19.58 -7.28 5.55
CA THR A 930 18.57 -7.56 4.52
C THR A 930 17.27 -8.07 5.14
N ARG A 931 16.19 -8.13 4.34
CA ARG A 931 14.91 -8.68 4.82
C ARG A 931 14.91 -10.20 4.97
N THR A 932 15.68 -10.90 4.12
CA THR A 932 15.74 -12.36 4.09
C THR A 932 17.17 -12.88 4.21
N VAL A 933 17.34 -14.11 4.70
CA VAL A 933 18.66 -14.78 4.81
C VAL A 933 19.27 -14.99 3.43
N LYS A 934 18.46 -15.33 2.42
CA LYS A 934 18.96 -15.57 1.06
C LYS A 934 19.49 -14.28 0.41
N ASP A 935 18.81 -13.15 0.63
CA ASP A 935 19.30 -11.84 0.19
C ASP A 935 20.62 -11.47 0.88
N ALA A 936 20.77 -11.76 2.19
CA ALA A 936 22.03 -11.55 2.91
C ALA A 936 23.15 -12.42 2.33
N ALA A 937 22.83 -13.65 1.94
CA ALA A 937 23.78 -14.59 1.34
C ALA A 937 24.26 -14.12 -0.04
N TYR A 938 23.35 -13.66 -0.92
CA TYR A 938 23.73 -13.05 -2.21
C TYR A 938 24.64 -11.84 -1.99
N LEU A 939 24.29 -10.98 -1.02
CA LEU A 939 25.07 -9.79 -0.72
C LEU A 939 26.45 -10.15 -0.17
N LEU A 940 26.55 -11.10 0.78
CA LEU A 940 27.83 -11.55 1.34
C LEU A 940 28.75 -12.16 0.28
N SER A 941 28.21 -12.96 -0.64
CA SER A 941 28.97 -13.54 -1.76
C SER A 941 29.62 -12.45 -2.63
N ALA A 942 28.92 -11.34 -2.85
CA ALA A 942 29.43 -10.22 -3.62
C ALA A 942 30.38 -9.31 -2.82
N MET A 943 30.21 -9.20 -1.49
CA MET A 943 31.08 -8.37 -0.64
C MET A 943 32.43 -9.03 -0.36
N ALA A 944 32.45 -10.35 -0.13
CA ALA A 944 33.64 -11.09 0.21
C ALA A 944 34.64 -11.07 -0.96
N GLY A 945 35.87 -10.66 -0.67
CA GLY A 945 36.95 -10.53 -1.65
C GLY A 945 37.94 -11.69 -1.56
N PRO A 946 38.75 -11.93 -2.61
CA PRO A 946 39.76 -12.98 -2.59
C PRO A 946 40.74 -12.76 -1.44
N LYS A 947 41.34 -13.86 -0.97
CA LYS A 947 42.36 -13.85 0.06
C LYS A 947 43.48 -12.85 -0.24
N GLY A 948 43.84 -12.04 0.75
CA GLY A 948 45.02 -11.18 0.73
C GLY A 948 44.82 -9.86 -0.01
N ASP A 949 43.74 -9.13 0.29
CA ASP A 949 43.59 -7.72 -0.07
C ASP A 949 44.79 -6.92 0.48
N PRO A 950 45.59 -6.25 -0.38
CA PRO A 950 46.71 -5.43 0.05
C PRO A 950 46.32 -4.28 1.00
N GLY A 951 45.07 -3.82 0.94
CA GLY A 951 44.54 -2.78 1.82
C GLY A 951 44.13 -3.28 3.20
N ASP A 952 44.09 -4.60 3.42
CA ASP A 952 43.60 -5.23 4.65
C ASP A 952 44.21 -6.62 4.89
N ASN A 953 45.23 -6.67 5.74
CA ASN A 953 46.01 -7.88 6.01
C ASN A 953 45.22 -8.99 6.72
N TYR A 954 44.07 -8.72 7.35
CA TYR A 954 43.26 -9.76 8.00
C TYR A 954 42.58 -10.68 6.98
N THR A 955 42.41 -10.21 5.74
CA THR A 955 41.92 -11.06 4.63
C THR A 955 42.88 -12.20 4.29
N ASN A 956 44.13 -12.18 4.78
CA ASN A 956 45.06 -13.31 4.68
C ASN A 956 44.62 -14.52 5.52
N ALA A 957 43.70 -14.33 6.48
CA ALA A 957 43.17 -15.42 7.28
C ALA A 957 42.12 -16.26 6.52
N ILE A 958 41.62 -15.79 5.36
CA ILE A 958 40.65 -16.53 4.55
C ILE A 958 41.25 -17.92 4.19
N PRO A 959 40.56 -19.02 4.54
CA PRO A 959 41.11 -20.37 4.38
C PRO A 959 40.88 -20.96 2.99
N PHE A 960 40.01 -20.36 2.17
CA PHE A 960 39.66 -20.84 0.84
C PHE A 960 40.24 -19.96 -0.28
N SER A 961 40.50 -20.58 -1.44
CA SER A 961 40.98 -19.90 -2.65
C SER A 961 39.87 -19.22 -3.45
N THR A 962 38.63 -19.68 -3.29
CA THR A 962 37.44 -19.19 -3.99
C THR A 962 36.36 -18.94 -2.95
N ILE A 963 35.72 -17.79 -3.04
CA ILE A 963 34.63 -17.41 -2.14
C ILE A 963 33.46 -18.38 -2.36
N PRO A 964 32.91 -18.99 -1.29
CA PRO A 964 31.70 -19.79 -1.40
C PRO A 964 30.55 -18.97 -1.98
N ASP A 965 29.77 -19.57 -2.87
CA ASP A 965 28.45 -19.02 -3.20
C ASP A 965 27.50 -19.27 -2.03
N TYR A 966 27.44 -18.33 -1.09
CA TYR A 966 26.64 -18.48 0.12
C TYR A 966 25.15 -18.67 -0.16
N ALA A 967 24.61 -18.12 -1.26
CA ALA A 967 23.20 -18.28 -1.62
C ALA A 967 22.86 -19.74 -1.97
N SER A 968 23.83 -20.52 -2.45
CA SER A 968 23.65 -21.95 -2.72
C SER A 968 23.43 -22.81 -1.46
N TYR A 969 23.80 -22.29 -0.28
CA TYR A 969 23.59 -22.97 1.01
C TYR A 969 22.19 -22.75 1.59
N CYS A 970 21.39 -21.85 1.00
CA CYS A 970 20.02 -21.57 1.42
C CYS A 970 19.08 -22.72 1.02
N THR A 971 19.02 -23.74 1.86
CA THR A 971 18.20 -24.95 1.66
C THR A 971 17.19 -25.11 2.79
N PRO A 972 15.90 -25.41 2.52
CA PRO A 972 14.89 -25.56 3.59
C PRO A 972 15.20 -26.71 4.57
N SER A 973 15.97 -27.71 4.13
CA SER A 973 16.45 -28.82 4.97
C SER A 973 17.77 -28.52 5.70
N GLY A 974 18.20 -27.26 5.76
CA GLY A 974 19.52 -26.87 6.23
C GLY A 974 19.85 -27.25 7.67
N LEU A 975 18.85 -27.43 8.53
CA LEU A 975 19.01 -27.84 9.92
C LEU A 975 19.13 -29.36 10.12
N HIS A 976 18.89 -30.18 9.09
CA HIS A 976 18.88 -31.63 9.23
C HIS A 976 20.27 -32.18 9.59
N GLY A 977 20.39 -32.73 10.80
CA GLY A 977 21.63 -33.27 11.34
C GLY A 977 22.55 -32.24 12.00
N ALA A 978 22.16 -30.96 12.06
CA ALA A 978 22.95 -29.89 12.66
C ALA A 978 23.09 -30.10 14.18
N LYS A 979 24.30 -29.95 14.73
CA LYS A 979 24.55 -30.03 16.18
C LYS A 979 24.64 -28.63 16.76
N LEU A 980 23.58 -28.21 17.46
CA LEU A 980 23.45 -26.86 17.97
C LEU A 980 23.58 -26.83 19.49
N GLY A 981 24.49 -26.02 20.03
CA GLY A 981 24.63 -25.84 21.48
C GLY A 981 23.89 -24.62 22.01
N ILE A 982 23.34 -24.74 23.22
CA ILE A 982 22.69 -23.63 23.92
C ILE A 982 23.54 -23.26 25.16
N PRO A 983 24.30 -22.15 25.12
CA PRO A 983 25.16 -21.73 26.23
C PRO A 983 24.36 -21.04 27.34
N ARG A 984 23.61 -21.78 28.15
CA ARG A 984 22.68 -21.23 29.16
C ARG A 984 23.34 -20.32 30.20
N ASN A 985 24.61 -20.54 30.50
CA ASN A 985 25.34 -19.76 31.51
C ASN A 985 25.67 -18.32 31.09
N ILE A 986 25.43 -17.91 29.84
CA ILE A 986 25.48 -16.49 29.43
C ILE A 986 24.19 -15.74 29.76
N PHE A 987 23.07 -16.45 29.98
CA PHE A 987 21.79 -15.80 30.26
C PHE A 987 21.78 -15.24 31.68
N PRO A 988 21.12 -14.08 31.91
CA PRO A 988 20.96 -13.55 33.25
C PRO A 988 20.30 -14.59 34.17
N ALA A 989 20.82 -14.67 35.40
CA ALA A 989 20.21 -15.50 36.45
C ALA A 989 18.74 -15.10 36.62
N PRO A 990 17.81 -16.03 36.93
CA PRO A 990 16.38 -15.73 36.99
C PRO A 990 16.00 -14.50 37.82
N ILE A 991 16.71 -14.26 38.93
CA ILE A 991 16.50 -13.11 39.82
C ILE A 991 16.91 -11.75 39.23
N ASN A 992 17.73 -11.75 38.17
CA ASN A 992 18.27 -10.55 37.52
C ASN A 992 17.66 -10.30 36.14
N ARG A 993 16.66 -11.09 35.73
CA ARG A 993 16.01 -10.94 34.42
C ARG A 993 15.04 -9.77 34.44
N THR A 994 15.16 -8.92 33.44
CA THR A 994 14.13 -7.93 33.10
C THR A 994 12.93 -8.61 32.43
N GLU A 995 11.82 -7.90 32.30
CA GLU A 995 10.66 -8.39 31.52
C GLU A 995 11.06 -8.73 30.08
N ALA A 996 11.92 -7.90 29.46
CA ALA A 996 12.43 -8.12 28.11
C ALA A 996 13.28 -9.40 28.02
N ASP A 997 14.11 -9.69 29.04
CA ASP A 997 14.89 -10.93 29.10
C ASP A 997 13.97 -12.15 29.19
N ILE A 998 12.92 -12.07 30.03
CA ILE A 998 11.96 -13.16 30.20
C ILE A 998 11.27 -13.47 28.87
N GLN A 999 10.72 -12.45 28.19
CA GLN A 999 10.00 -12.66 26.93
C GLN A 999 10.91 -13.25 25.84
N GLN A 1000 12.14 -12.74 25.69
CA GLN A 1000 13.09 -13.26 24.69
C GLN A 1000 13.51 -14.69 24.99
N ILE A 1001 13.83 -15.00 26.26
CA ILE A 1001 14.24 -16.34 26.68
C ILE A 1001 13.07 -17.34 26.54
N ASP A 1002 11.85 -16.92 26.87
CA ASP A 1002 10.66 -17.76 26.77
C ASP A 1002 10.30 -18.05 25.31
N ALA A 1003 10.32 -17.03 24.44
CA ALA A 1003 10.15 -17.21 23.00
C ALA A 1003 11.21 -18.16 22.41
N PHE A 1004 12.47 -17.98 22.81
CA PHE A 1004 13.57 -18.86 22.41
C PHE A 1004 13.37 -20.30 22.90
N ASN A 1005 12.99 -20.49 24.16
CA ASN A 1005 12.69 -21.82 24.69
C ASN A 1005 11.53 -22.48 23.95
N GLY A 1006 10.50 -21.69 23.60
CA GLY A 1006 9.35 -22.14 22.82
C GLY A 1006 9.70 -22.64 21.43
N ILE A 1007 10.81 -22.17 20.83
CA ILE A 1007 11.22 -22.56 19.47
C ILE A 1007 12.16 -23.77 19.42
N LEU A 1008 12.68 -24.24 20.55
CA LEU A 1008 13.57 -25.40 20.59
C LEU A 1008 12.95 -26.70 20.05
N PRO A 1009 11.66 -27.03 20.33
CA PRO A 1009 11.00 -28.16 19.71
C PRO A 1009 10.90 -28.04 18.19
N LEU A 1010 10.74 -26.83 17.66
CA LEU A 1010 10.72 -26.59 16.21
C LEU A 1010 12.10 -26.90 15.60
N LEU A 1011 13.18 -26.38 16.19
CA LEU A 1011 14.55 -26.69 15.72
C LEU A 1011 14.80 -28.21 15.69
N ALA A 1012 14.37 -28.92 16.74
CA ALA A 1012 14.45 -30.38 16.78
C ALA A 1012 13.61 -31.06 15.69
N SER A 1013 12.40 -30.56 15.43
CA SER A 1013 11.52 -31.09 14.37
C SER A 1013 12.06 -30.88 12.95
N LEU A 1014 12.86 -29.83 12.75
CA LEU A 1014 13.60 -29.55 11.50
C LEU A 1014 14.87 -30.42 11.35
N GLY A 1015 15.14 -31.30 12.33
CA GLY A 1015 16.22 -32.27 12.31
C GLY A 1015 17.51 -31.83 13.01
N ALA A 1016 17.50 -30.69 13.71
CA ALA A 1016 18.66 -30.27 14.50
C ALA A 1016 18.77 -31.07 15.81
N ASN A 1017 19.99 -31.47 16.17
CA ASN A 1017 20.33 -32.04 17.46
C ASN A 1017 20.77 -30.93 18.41
N THR A 1018 19.87 -30.50 19.29
CA THR A 1018 20.14 -29.43 20.25
C THR A 1018 20.73 -29.99 21.55
N THR A 1019 21.90 -29.48 21.93
CA THR A 1019 22.55 -29.78 23.22
C THR A 1019 22.27 -28.62 24.18
N ASP A 1020 21.34 -28.83 25.09
CA ASP A 1020 21.05 -27.86 26.14
C ASP A 1020 22.18 -27.83 27.18
N ASN A 1021 22.40 -26.67 27.80
CA ASN A 1021 23.53 -26.42 28.71
C ASN A 1021 24.91 -26.68 28.09
N ALA A 1022 25.10 -26.42 26.79
CA ALA A 1022 26.41 -26.35 26.14
C ALA A 1022 27.15 -25.07 26.57
N ASN A 1023 27.42 -25.00 27.88
CA ASN A 1023 27.85 -23.81 28.59
C ASN A 1023 29.26 -23.38 28.18
N TYR A 1024 29.48 -22.06 28.18
CA TYR A 1024 30.81 -21.47 28.01
C TYR A 1024 31.75 -21.96 29.13
N PRO A 1025 32.92 -22.56 28.80
CA PRO A 1025 33.80 -23.18 29.80
C PRO A 1025 34.31 -22.24 30.89
N ASP A 1026 34.56 -20.96 30.56
CA ASP A 1026 35.10 -19.97 31.50
C ASP A 1026 34.32 -18.65 31.43
N ILE A 1027 33.02 -18.74 31.76
CA ILE A 1027 32.13 -17.58 31.84
C ILE A 1027 32.57 -16.54 32.89
N ASN A 1028 33.26 -16.99 33.94
CA ASN A 1028 33.71 -16.09 35.01
C ASN A 1028 34.82 -15.15 34.52
N ALA A 1029 35.76 -15.65 33.71
CA ALA A 1029 36.75 -14.77 33.06
C ALA A 1029 36.06 -13.77 32.12
N TYR A 1030 35.06 -14.21 31.36
CA TYR A 1030 34.28 -13.32 30.47
C TYR A 1030 33.62 -12.17 31.24
N ASN A 1031 33.04 -12.43 32.43
CA ASN A 1031 32.37 -11.41 33.24
C ASN A 1031 33.32 -10.35 33.85
N THR A 1032 34.63 -10.43 33.64
CA THR A 1032 35.64 -9.45 34.16
C THR A 1032 36.06 -8.39 33.12
N GLU A 1033 35.11 -7.98 32.25
CA GLU A 1033 35.12 -7.14 31.01
C GLU A 1033 36.05 -5.91 30.86
N ALA A 1034 36.97 -5.60 31.77
CA ALA A 1034 37.75 -4.36 31.79
C ALA A 1034 38.66 -4.09 30.57
N GLN A 1035 38.79 -5.02 29.61
CA GLN A 1035 39.75 -4.97 28.50
C GLN A 1035 39.12 -4.69 27.11
N PHE A 1036 37.79 -4.65 26.99
CA PHE A 1036 37.13 -4.32 25.71
C PHE A 1036 37.32 -2.86 25.32
N THR A 1037 37.04 -1.94 26.25
CA THR A 1037 37.15 -0.48 26.01
C THR A 1037 38.57 -0.09 25.63
N LEU A 1038 39.59 -0.66 26.31
CA LEU A 1038 40.99 -0.38 26.02
C LEU A 1038 41.40 -0.71 24.56
N ALA A 1039 40.85 -1.79 23.99
CA ALA A 1039 41.12 -2.16 22.60
C ALA A 1039 40.56 -1.14 21.60
N LEU A 1040 39.40 -0.55 21.92
CA LEU A 1040 38.75 0.47 21.10
C LEU A 1040 39.38 1.85 21.28
N ASP A 1041 39.71 2.24 22.52
CA ASP A 1041 40.34 3.53 22.84
C ASP A 1041 41.65 3.70 22.07
N ILE A 1042 42.54 2.72 22.20
CA ILE A 1042 43.87 2.74 21.59
C ILE A 1042 43.79 2.41 20.10
N GLY A 1043 42.87 1.52 19.71
CA GLY A 1043 42.60 1.18 18.32
C GLY A 1043 42.20 2.41 17.51
N PHE A 1044 41.21 3.18 17.98
CA PHE A 1044 40.73 4.37 17.27
C PHE A 1044 41.81 5.45 17.17
N LYS A 1045 42.54 5.70 18.27
CA LYS A 1045 43.66 6.65 18.31
C LYS A 1045 44.77 6.31 17.30
N HIS A 1046 44.96 5.03 17.00
CA HIS A 1046 45.95 4.55 16.03
C HIS A 1046 45.40 4.50 14.59
N ASP A 1047 44.21 3.93 14.40
CA ASP A 1047 43.67 3.59 13.09
C ASP A 1047 43.00 4.78 12.39
N PHE A 1048 42.45 5.75 13.15
CA PHE A 1048 41.87 6.96 12.58
C PHE A 1048 42.89 7.80 11.81
N PRO A 1049 44.06 8.19 12.38
CA PRO A 1049 45.10 8.88 11.61
C PRO A 1049 45.56 8.11 10.36
N ALA A 1050 45.65 6.78 10.46
CA ALA A 1050 46.04 5.93 9.33
C ALA A 1050 44.97 5.88 8.20
N TYR A 1051 43.70 6.08 8.53
CA TYR A 1051 42.64 6.33 7.54
C TYR A 1051 42.78 7.73 6.94
N MET A 1052 42.94 8.75 7.78
CA MET A 1052 43.04 10.15 7.35
C MET A 1052 44.21 10.38 6.38
N SER A 1053 45.36 9.75 6.63
CA SER A 1053 46.54 9.87 5.77
C SER A 1053 46.35 9.32 4.35
N LYS A 1054 45.30 8.53 4.11
CA LYS A 1054 44.99 7.93 2.80
C LYS A 1054 44.03 8.80 1.98
N LEU A 1055 43.38 9.79 2.58
CA LEU A 1055 42.45 10.67 1.87
C LEU A 1055 43.20 11.48 0.80
N LYS A 1056 42.59 11.60 -0.39
CA LYS A 1056 43.12 12.45 -1.47
C LYS A 1056 42.92 13.93 -1.18
N PHE A 1057 41.83 14.26 -0.51
CA PHE A 1057 41.48 15.61 -0.13
C PHE A 1057 40.76 15.58 1.21
N ASN A 1058 41.13 16.49 2.10
CA ASN A 1058 40.54 16.66 3.42
C ASN A 1058 40.31 18.17 3.63
N PRO A 1059 39.06 18.64 3.56
CA PRO A 1059 38.75 20.07 3.60
C PRO A 1059 38.85 20.68 5.00
N THR A 1060 38.71 19.90 6.07
CA THR A 1060 38.69 20.41 7.45
C THR A 1060 40.08 20.49 8.07
N GLY A 1061 41.05 19.77 7.50
CA GLY A 1061 42.41 19.69 8.02
C GLY A 1061 42.55 18.82 9.26
N VAL A 1062 41.50 18.10 9.68
CA VAL A 1062 41.56 17.14 10.78
C VAL A 1062 42.44 15.96 10.38
N THR A 1063 43.57 15.73 11.06
CA THR A 1063 44.49 14.64 10.69
C THR A 1063 44.64 13.55 11.75
N ASP A 1064 44.35 13.87 13.00
CA ASP A 1064 44.42 12.93 14.11
C ASP A 1064 43.26 13.11 15.12
N LEU A 1065 43.28 12.31 16.19
CA LEU A 1065 42.24 12.32 17.21
C LEU A 1065 42.19 13.65 18.00
N ALA A 1066 43.32 14.33 18.19
CA ALA A 1066 43.37 15.60 18.89
C ALA A 1066 42.76 16.72 18.05
N ASP A 1067 43.06 16.74 16.74
CA ASP A 1067 42.41 17.63 15.79
C ASP A 1067 40.90 17.36 15.74
N LEU A 1068 40.49 16.10 15.69
CA LEU A 1068 39.08 15.71 15.65
C LEU A 1068 38.34 16.18 16.90
N LEU A 1069 38.89 15.92 18.09
CA LEU A 1069 38.33 16.39 19.35
C LEU A 1069 38.16 17.91 19.34
N ASN A 1070 39.21 18.65 18.98
CA ASN A 1070 39.18 20.10 18.93
C ASN A 1070 38.16 20.62 17.89
N TRP A 1071 38.08 20.01 16.72
CA TRP A 1071 37.10 20.37 15.69
C TRP A 1071 35.67 20.15 16.18
N THR A 1072 35.37 18.95 16.68
CA THR A 1072 34.03 18.56 17.16
C THR A 1072 33.57 19.43 18.32
N GLN A 1073 34.44 19.79 19.27
CA GLN A 1073 34.08 20.64 20.40
C GLN A 1073 33.81 22.11 20.00
N ASN A 1074 34.37 22.56 18.86
CA ASN A 1074 34.21 23.95 18.39
C ASN A 1074 33.18 24.11 17.25
N PHE A 1075 32.78 23.04 16.57
CA PHE A 1075 31.79 23.11 15.50
C PHE A 1075 30.37 22.93 16.02
N ARG A 1076 29.60 24.03 16.13
CA ARG A 1076 28.27 24.05 16.77
C ARG A 1076 27.31 22.94 16.32
N ALA A 1077 27.32 22.54 15.05
CA ALA A 1077 26.41 21.51 14.54
C ALA A 1077 26.69 20.11 15.12
N GLU A 1078 27.89 19.88 15.65
CA GLU A 1078 28.27 18.65 16.36
C GLU A 1078 27.68 18.57 17.78
N GLN A 1079 27.01 19.64 18.25
CA GLN A 1079 26.25 19.68 19.50
C GLN A 1079 27.05 19.41 20.78
N TYR A 1080 28.36 19.61 20.81
CA TYR A 1080 29.13 19.62 22.07
C TYR A 1080 28.75 20.86 22.93
N PRO A 1081 28.65 20.77 24.27
CA PRO A 1081 28.86 19.59 25.13
C PRO A 1081 27.61 18.74 25.37
N LEU A 1082 26.47 19.05 24.75
CA LEU A 1082 25.26 18.23 24.88
C LEU A 1082 25.53 16.78 24.40
N ARG A 1083 26.31 16.63 23.33
CA ARG A 1083 26.85 15.36 22.83
C ARG A 1083 28.32 15.23 23.24
N SER A 1084 28.61 14.37 24.22
CA SER A 1084 29.94 14.28 24.84
C SER A 1084 31.00 13.68 23.92
N THR A 1085 32.28 13.91 24.26
CA THR A 1085 33.49 13.45 23.54
C THR A 1085 34.47 12.71 24.47
N ASP A 1086 33.98 12.24 25.62
CA ASP A 1086 34.76 11.71 26.74
C ASP A 1086 35.56 10.45 26.38
N PHE A 1087 35.08 9.59 25.48
CA PHE A 1087 35.87 8.44 24.99
C PHE A 1087 37.17 8.89 24.30
N TRP A 1088 37.11 9.99 23.54
CA TRP A 1088 38.29 10.53 22.85
C TRP A 1088 39.23 11.23 23.83
N GLU A 1089 38.68 11.94 24.81
CA GLU A 1089 39.44 12.60 25.87
C GLU A 1089 40.22 11.56 26.69
N ASP A 1090 39.58 10.46 27.10
CA ASP A 1090 40.19 9.36 27.84
C ASP A 1090 41.30 8.68 27.02
N SER A 1091 41.04 8.42 25.73
CA SER A 1091 42.04 7.87 24.81
C SER A 1091 43.25 8.80 24.62
N LEU A 1092 43.04 10.11 24.54
CA LEU A 1092 44.12 11.10 24.43
C LEU A 1092 44.90 11.24 25.75
N ALA A 1093 44.24 11.14 26.90
CA ALA A 1093 44.88 11.17 28.21
C ALA A 1093 45.76 9.92 28.48
N SER A 1094 45.47 8.81 27.81
CA SER A 1094 46.28 7.59 27.89
C SER A 1094 47.60 7.69 27.11
N ASN A 1095 48.71 7.32 27.75
CA ASN A 1095 50.03 7.18 27.11
C ASN A 1095 50.24 5.82 26.42
N LEU A 1096 49.22 4.96 26.38
CA LEU A 1096 49.31 3.65 25.75
C LEU A 1096 49.25 3.76 24.23
N THR A 1097 49.88 2.80 23.57
CA THR A 1097 49.93 2.63 22.10
C THR A 1097 49.62 1.18 21.76
N THR A 1098 49.44 0.89 20.46
CA THR A 1098 49.24 -0.48 19.95
C THR A 1098 50.43 -1.42 20.23
N GLU A 1099 51.61 -0.88 20.53
CA GLU A 1099 52.82 -1.64 20.90
C GLU A 1099 52.99 -1.80 22.42
N SER A 1100 52.13 -1.16 23.22
CA SER A 1100 52.24 -1.19 24.67
C SER A 1100 51.91 -2.59 25.21
N PRO A 1101 52.68 -3.15 26.17
CA PRO A 1101 52.41 -4.48 26.72
C PRO A 1101 50.99 -4.63 27.29
N ALA A 1102 50.44 -3.57 27.88
CA ALA A 1102 49.07 -3.57 28.39
C ALA A 1102 48.03 -3.73 27.27
N TYR A 1103 48.20 -3.05 26.13
CA TYR A 1103 47.31 -3.21 24.98
C TYR A 1103 47.42 -4.61 24.37
N LEU A 1104 48.64 -5.10 24.15
CA LEU A 1104 48.84 -6.46 23.61
C LEU A 1104 48.26 -7.54 24.54
N ALA A 1105 48.38 -7.36 25.85
CA ALA A 1105 47.75 -8.23 26.84
C ALA A 1105 46.21 -8.15 26.79
N ALA A 1106 45.65 -6.96 26.58
CA ALA A 1106 44.21 -6.77 26.41
C ALA A 1106 43.68 -7.48 25.15
N ILE A 1107 44.37 -7.34 24.01
CA ILE A 1107 44.00 -8.05 22.77
C ILE A 1107 44.10 -9.56 22.94
N ALA A 1108 45.18 -10.07 23.55
CA ALA A 1108 45.33 -11.50 23.83
C ALA A 1108 44.25 -12.02 24.79
N HIS A 1109 43.88 -11.22 25.79
CA HIS A 1109 42.81 -11.56 26.73
C HIS A 1109 41.45 -11.60 26.04
N ASN A 1110 41.09 -10.58 25.24
CA ASN A 1110 39.85 -10.57 24.46
C ASN A 1110 39.80 -11.79 23.52
N ALA A 1111 40.90 -12.12 22.85
CA ALA A 1111 40.97 -13.32 22.03
C ALA A 1111 40.67 -14.59 22.84
N TYR A 1112 41.27 -14.78 24.02
CA TYR A 1112 40.94 -15.89 24.93
C TYR A 1112 39.46 -15.91 25.32
N LEU A 1113 38.90 -14.75 25.69
CA LEU A 1113 37.50 -14.60 26.07
C LEU A 1113 36.54 -15.00 24.95
N GLY A 1114 36.81 -14.64 23.68
CA GLY A 1114 35.97 -15.01 22.54
C GLY A 1114 36.20 -16.41 22.00
N THR A 1115 37.34 -17.05 22.32
CA THR A 1115 37.71 -18.40 21.86
C THR A 1115 37.50 -19.45 22.94
N ASN A 1116 38.56 -19.82 23.66
CA ASN A 1116 38.61 -20.94 24.60
C ASN A 1116 37.68 -20.75 25.79
N ALA A 1117 37.49 -19.51 26.26
CA ALA A 1117 36.61 -19.25 27.39
C ALA A 1117 35.12 -19.41 27.04
N THR A 1118 34.76 -19.15 25.76
CA THR A 1118 33.36 -19.11 25.31
C THR A 1118 33.11 -19.95 24.06
N ILE A 1119 33.13 -19.35 22.86
CA ILE A 1119 32.60 -19.95 21.62
C ILE A 1119 33.38 -21.20 21.23
N GLN A 1120 34.69 -21.08 20.98
CA GLN A 1120 35.50 -22.24 20.58
C GLN A 1120 35.49 -23.33 21.65
N GLY A 1121 35.62 -22.92 22.91
CA GLY A 1121 35.62 -23.85 24.04
C GLY A 1121 34.32 -24.67 24.11
N ALA A 1122 33.17 -24.04 23.89
CA ALA A 1122 31.88 -24.74 23.84
C ALA A 1122 31.75 -25.61 22.59
N LEU A 1123 32.14 -25.12 21.41
CA LEU A 1123 32.08 -25.92 20.18
C LEU A 1123 32.91 -27.20 20.31
N ASP A 1124 34.13 -27.10 20.86
CA ASP A 1124 35.05 -28.23 21.03
C ASP A 1124 34.58 -29.19 22.14
N ALA A 1125 34.16 -28.66 23.31
CA ALA A 1125 33.79 -29.47 24.46
C ALA A 1125 32.55 -30.35 24.19
N TYR A 1126 31.62 -29.86 23.37
CA TYR A 1126 30.36 -30.54 23.08
C TYR A 1126 30.27 -31.09 21.65
N GLY A 1127 31.29 -30.88 20.81
CA GLY A 1127 31.36 -31.38 19.43
C GLY A 1127 30.26 -30.82 18.53
N LEU A 1128 30.08 -29.49 18.57
CA LEU A 1128 28.97 -28.76 17.94
C LEU A 1128 29.35 -28.13 16.61
N ASP A 1129 28.36 -27.93 15.74
CA ASP A 1129 28.51 -27.21 14.48
C ASP A 1129 28.32 -25.69 14.67
N ALA A 1130 27.41 -25.29 15.58
CA ALA A 1130 27.14 -23.90 15.91
C ALA A 1130 26.52 -23.76 17.31
N LEU A 1131 26.50 -22.53 17.82
CA LEU A 1131 25.71 -22.16 18.99
C LEU A 1131 24.43 -21.43 18.56
N VAL A 1132 23.35 -21.64 19.30
CA VAL A 1132 22.06 -20.99 19.06
C VAL A 1132 21.52 -20.38 20.35
N LEU A 1133 21.13 -19.10 20.30
CA LEU A 1133 20.72 -18.32 21.46
C LEU A 1133 19.95 -17.05 21.05
N PRO A 1134 19.20 -16.40 21.95
CA PRO A 1134 18.62 -15.08 21.68
C PRO A 1134 19.69 -14.08 21.26
N THR A 1135 19.38 -13.22 20.29
CA THR A 1135 20.38 -12.33 19.69
C THR A 1135 21.03 -11.40 20.71
N ALA A 1136 20.28 -10.94 21.71
CA ALA A 1136 20.76 -10.07 22.79
C ALA A 1136 21.98 -10.62 23.56
N TYR A 1137 22.21 -11.94 23.53
CA TYR A 1137 23.32 -12.60 24.23
C TYR A 1137 24.41 -13.14 23.28
N SER A 1138 24.31 -12.86 21.98
CA SER A 1138 25.18 -13.45 20.94
C SER A 1138 26.38 -12.58 20.53
N VAL A 1139 26.33 -11.28 20.82
CA VAL A 1139 27.20 -10.28 20.21
C VAL A 1139 28.62 -10.29 20.78
N ARG A 1140 28.74 -10.09 22.10
CA ARG A 1140 30.02 -9.74 22.75
C ARG A 1140 31.09 -10.83 22.62
N PRO A 1141 30.81 -12.12 22.93
CA PRO A 1141 31.82 -13.17 22.76
C PRO A 1141 32.30 -13.29 21.31
N ALA A 1142 31.39 -13.14 20.34
CA ALA A 1142 31.72 -13.28 18.93
C ALA A 1142 32.61 -12.15 18.41
N VAL A 1143 32.38 -10.93 18.88
CA VAL A 1143 33.17 -9.74 18.53
C VAL A 1143 34.63 -9.86 18.99
N TYR A 1144 34.88 -10.35 20.21
CA TYR A 1144 36.23 -10.39 20.78
C TYR A 1144 37.22 -11.24 19.98
N ALA A 1145 36.73 -12.32 19.37
CA ALA A 1145 37.54 -13.22 18.56
C ALA A 1145 37.12 -13.24 17.09
N GLY A 1146 36.25 -12.34 16.63
CA GLY A 1146 35.85 -12.22 15.23
C GLY A 1146 35.16 -13.46 14.66
N TYR A 1147 34.26 -14.09 15.43
CA TYR A 1147 33.41 -15.18 14.96
C TYR A 1147 32.21 -14.66 14.16
N PRO A 1148 31.70 -15.44 13.19
CA PRO A 1148 30.55 -15.05 12.41
C PRO A 1148 29.25 -15.28 13.19
N VAL A 1149 28.34 -14.31 13.08
CA VAL A 1149 27.00 -14.35 13.66
C VAL A 1149 25.98 -14.00 12.61
N ILE A 1150 24.88 -14.72 12.55
CA ILE A 1150 23.69 -14.35 11.80
C ILE A 1150 22.52 -14.23 12.77
N THR A 1151 21.85 -13.08 12.76
CA THR A 1151 20.58 -12.87 13.48
C THR A 1151 19.41 -12.96 12.50
N VAL A 1152 18.34 -13.60 12.93
CA VAL A 1152 17.06 -13.72 12.21
C VAL A 1152 15.91 -13.38 13.15
N PRO A 1153 14.78 -12.83 12.66
CA PRO A 1153 13.63 -12.52 13.50
C PRO A 1153 13.10 -13.76 14.25
N LEU A 1154 12.80 -13.59 15.54
CA LEU A 1154 12.26 -14.64 16.43
C LEU A 1154 10.86 -14.29 16.95
N GLY A 1155 10.58 -13.00 17.19
CA GLY A 1155 9.31 -12.57 17.72
C GLY A 1155 9.27 -11.08 18.02
N TYR A 1156 8.25 -10.67 18.76
CA TYR A 1156 7.98 -9.27 19.11
C TYR A 1156 7.59 -9.18 20.59
N PHE A 1157 7.91 -8.06 21.22
CA PHE A 1157 7.47 -7.80 22.59
C PHE A 1157 5.93 -7.70 22.65
N ASN A 1158 5.36 -8.31 23.68
CA ASN A 1158 3.90 -8.39 23.87
C ASN A 1158 3.26 -7.01 24.02
N THR A 1159 1.95 -6.92 23.75
CA THR A 1159 1.16 -5.69 23.85
C THR A 1159 1.14 -5.06 25.25
N THR A 1160 1.43 -5.85 26.28
CA THR A 1160 1.48 -5.42 27.69
C THR A 1160 2.87 -5.06 28.19
N THR A 1161 3.90 -5.21 27.35
CA THR A 1161 5.30 -4.98 27.74
C THR A 1161 5.49 -3.55 28.21
N ALA A 1162 6.11 -3.36 29.38
CA ALA A 1162 6.41 -2.02 29.85
C ALA A 1162 7.40 -1.32 28.92
N VAL A 1163 7.14 -0.04 28.62
CA VAL A 1163 8.05 0.76 27.79
C VAL A 1163 9.32 1.07 28.59
N VAL A 1164 10.46 0.70 28.03
CA VAL A 1164 11.79 1.01 28.57
C VAL A 1164 12.46 2.00 27.63
N GLN A 1165 12.83 3.16 28.17
CA GLN A 1165 13.61 4.14 27.43
C GLN A 1165 15.05 3.69 27.26
N ALA A 1166 15.61 3.96 26.09
CA ALA A 1166 16.99 3.66 25.76
C ALA A 1166 17.93 4.52 26.63
N GLY A 1167 18.69 3.85 27.50
CA GLY A 1167 19.81 4.47 28.24
C GLY A 1167 21.16 4.28 27.55
N GLY A 1168 21.16 3.76 26.32
CA GLY A 1168 22.36 3.43 25.55
C GLY A 1168 23.13 4.69 25.17
N GLY A 1169 23.95 5.14 26.12
CA GLY A 1169 24.92 6.20 25.95
C GLY A 1169 24.41 7.60 26.21
N GLY A 1170 23.41 7.86 27.06
CA GLY A 1170 23.05 9.22 27.48
C GLY A 1170 21.88 9.24 28.44
N ASP A 1171 21.55 10.40 29.01
CA ASP A 1171 20.39 10.52 29.93
C ASP A 1171 19.10 10.14 29.16
N PRO A 1172 18.39 9.06 29.55
CA PRO A 1172 17.16 8.62 28.89
C PRO A 1172 16.10 9.73 28.83
N ALA A 1173 16.12 10.65 29.80
CA ALA A 1173 15.22 11.80 29.85
C ALA A 1173 15.50 12.84 28.75
N VAL A 1174 16.69 12.83 28.15
CA VAL A 1174 17.12 13.81 27.14
C VAL A 1174 16.77 13.36 25.72
N TRP A 1175 16.88 12.07 25.42
CA TRP A 1175 16.70 11.57 24.04
C TRP A 1175 15.31 10.97 23.78
N GLY A 1176 14.64 10.46 24.82
CA GLY A 1176 13.25 9.99 24.73
C GLY A 1176 13.02 8.80 23.79
N LEU A 1177 14.07 8.06 23.43
CA LEU A 1177 13.94 6.88 22.57
C LEU A 1177 13.53 5.65 23.38
N ASN A 1178 12.78 4.74 22.76
CA ASN A 1178 12.26 3.53 23.39
C ASN A 1178 13.01 2.29 22.88
N SER A 1179 13.75 1.61 23.75
CA SER A 1179 14.53 0.40 23.42
C SER A 1179 13.72 -0.89 23.58
N VAL A 1180 12.74 -0.89 24.48
CA VAL A 1180 11.76 -1.98 24.66
C VAL A 1180 10.39 -1.34 24.72
N ALA A 1181 9.46 -1.84 23.91
CA ALA A 1181 8.07 -1.40 23.87
C ALA A 1181 7.23 -2.46 23.15
N PRO A 1182 5.90 -2.44 23.33
CA PRO A 1182 4.99 -3.29 22.59
C PRO A 1182 5.26 -3.29 21.08
N GLY A 1183 5.34 -4.48 20.48
CA GLY A 1183 5.51 -4.64 19.04
C GLY A 1183 6.93 -4.44 18.51
N ILE A 1184 7.92 -4.02 19.32
CA ILE A 1184 9.32 -4.00 18.89
C ILE A 1184 9.81 -5.45 18.70
N PRO A 1185 10.46 -5.80 17.57
CA PRO A 1185 10.96 -7.14 17.32
C PRO A 1185 12.21 -7.49 18.12
N PHE A 1186 12.45 -8.79 18.25
CA PHE A 1186 13.70 -9.37 18.70
C PHE A 1186 13.99 -10.68 17.95
N GLY A 1187 15.22 -11.15 18.04
CA GLY A 1187 15.80 -12.14 17.15
C GLY A 1187 16.47 -13.31 17.86
N LEU A 1188 16.81 -14.30 17.04
CA LEU A 1188 17.60 -15.46 17.36
C LEU A 1188 18.88 -15.42 16.53
N SER A 1189 20.00 -15.76 17.17
CA SER A 1189 21.30 -15.81 16.51
C SER A 1189 21.86 -17.22 16.42
N PHE A 1190 22.51 -17.50 15.29
CA PHE A 1190 23.44 -18.62 15.14
C PHE A 1190 24.87 -18.10 15.13
N ILE A 1191 25.74 -18.68 15.97
CA ILE A 1191 27.17 -18.39 16.01
C ILE A 1191 27.93 -19.61 15.50
N GLY A 1192 28.65 -19.45 14.40
CA GLY A 1192 29.42 -20.53 13.77
C GLY A 1192 30.89 -20.48 14.15
N PRO A 1193 31.70 -21.48 13.75
CA PRO A 1193 33.15 -21.38 13.80
C PRO A 1193 33.65 -20.27 12.87
N ARG A 1194 34.90 -19.80 13.07
CA ARG A 1194 35.54 -18.85 12.14
C ARG A 1194 35.52 -19.38 10.72
N PHE A 1195 35.12 -18.52 9.78
CA PHE A 1195 34.89 -18.81 8.36
C PHE A 1195 33.78 -19.85 8.10
N GLY A 1196 32.87 -20.05 9.07
CA GLY A 1196 31.72 -20.95 9.01
C GLY A 1196 30.42 -20.29 8.54
N GLU A 1197 30.47 -19.17 7.81
CA GLU A 1197 29.29 -18.40 7.39
C GLU A 1197 28.31 -19.25 6.58
N ALA A 1198 28.82 -20.14 5.72
CA ALA A 1198 27.99 -21.05 4.93
C ALA A 1198 27.09 -21.95 5.79
N GLN A 1199 27.60 -22.45 6.92
CA GLN A 1199 26.84 -23.32 7.84
C GLN A 1199 25.76 -22.53 8.57
N ILE A 1200 26.10 -21.37 9.15
CA ILE A 1200 25.12 -20.58 9.88
C ILE A 1200 24.05 -19.98 8.95
N ILE A 1201 24.39 -19.63 7.70
CA ILE A 1201 23.42 -19.22 6.68
C ILE A 1201 22.47 -20.37 6.36
N GLN A 1202 22.99 -21.59 6.20
CA GLN A 1202 22.18 -22.77 5.98
C GLN A 1202 21.18 -23.02 7.12
N PHE A 1203 21.63 -22.91 8.38
CA PHE A 1203 20.79 -23.10 9.56
C PHE A 1203 19.74 -21.99 9.69
N ALA A 1204 20.15 -20.73 9.55
CA ALA A 1204 19.28 -19.58 9.62
C ALA A 1204 18.23 -19.56 8.52
N TYR A 1205 18.58 -19.95 7.29
CA TYR A 1205 17.62 -20.03 6.18
C TYR A 1205 16.55 -21.08 6.44
N ALA A 1206 16.93 -22.28 6.87
CA ALA A 1206 15.96 -23.33 7.21
C ALA A 1206 15.02 -22.89 8.35
N PHE A 1207 15.54 -22.18 9.35
CA PHE A 1207 14.74 -21.59 10.42
C PHE A 1207 13.79 -20.51 9.90
N GLU A 1208 14.30 -19.55 9.12
CA GLU A 1208 13.52 -18.46 8.53
C GLU A 1208 12.37 -18.99 7.68
N GLN A 1209 12.63 -19.96 6.79
CA GLN A 1209 11.60 -20.52 5.91
C GLN A 1209 10.54 -21.32 6.66
N ALA A 1210 10.87 -21.87 7.84
CA ALA A 1210 9.91 -22.59 8.67
C ALA A 1210 9.02 -21.66 9.50
N THR A 1211 9.47 -20.44 9.80
CA THR A 1211 8.78 -19.54 10.74
C THR A 1211 8.19 -18.31 10.07
N MET A 1212 8.92 -17.70 9.13
CA MET A 1212 8.55 -16.43 8.48
C MET A 1212 8.19 -15.30 9.48
N PHE A 1213 8.79 -15.33 10.68
CA PHE A 1213 8.44 -14.47 11.83
C PHE A 1213 8.39 -12.97 11.51
N ARG A 1214 9.24 -12.50 10.59
CA ARG A 1214 9.27 -11.11 10.13
C ARG A 1214 7.90 -10.55 9.72
N TYR A 1215 7.01 -11.41 9.23
CA TYR A 1215 5.72 -11.01 8.67
C TYR A 1215 4.55 -11.19 9.66
N GLU A 1216 4.80 -11.61 10.90
CA GLU A 1216 3.76 -11.76 11.92
C GLU A 1216 3.29 -10.42 12.49
N ASN A 1217 4.18 -9.41 12.52
CA ASN A 1217 3.82 -8.05 12.90
C ASN A 1217 4.48 -7.04 11.96
N LEU A 1218 3.73 -6.01 11.59
CA LEU A 1218 4.16 -5.00 10.63
C LEU A 1218 4.66 -3.74 11.37
N PRO A 1219 5.54 -2.95 10.74
CA PRO A 1219 5.82 -1.59 11.19
C PRO A 1219 4.52 -0.79 11.34
N LEU A 1220 4.54 0.24 12.20
CA LEU A 1220 3.38 1.11 12.40
C LEU A 1220 2.89 1.68 11.06
N ALA A 1221 1.58 1.65 10.83
CA ALA A 1221 0.99 2.07 9.56
C ALA A 1221 1.40 3.50 9.14
N LYS A 1222 1.59 4.42 10.11
CA LYS A 1222 2.07 5.79 9.87
C LYS A 1222 3.49 5.87 9.27
N TYR A 1223 4.28 4.81 9.38
CA TYR A 1223 5.65 4.72 8.92
C TYR A 1223 5.83 3.82 7.69
N MET A 1224 4.76 3.15 7.24
CA MET A 1224 4.80 2.28 6.07
C MET A 1224 4.71 3.11 4.78
N PRO A 1225 5.73 3.13 3.91
CA PRO A 1225 5.68 3.87 2.66
C PRO A 1225 4.69 3.23 1.69
N THR A 1226 3.97 4.07 0.97
CA THR A 1226 2.89 3.72 0.04
C THR A 1226 3.33 3.60 -1.41
N THR A 1227 4.44 4.25 -1.82
CA THR A 1227 4.95 4.16 -3.20
C THR A 1227 5.33 2.72 -3.57
N GLN A 1228 4.85 2.25 -4.71
CA GLN A 1228 5.15 0.93 -5.26
C GLN A 1228 5.74 1.04 -6.68
N LEU A 1229 6.23 -0.07 -7.25
CA LEU A 1229 6.82 -0.09 -8.60
C LEU A 1229 5.86 0.48 -9.67
N HIS A 1230 4.58 0.13 -9.61
CA HIS A 1230 3.59 0.63 -10.58
C HIS A 1230 3.41 2.15 -10.50
N THR A 1231 3.51 2.74 -9.30
CA THR A 1231 3.43 4.19 -9.07
C THR A 1231 4.61 4.89 -9.73
N ALA A 1232 5.83 4.40 -9.47
CA ALA A 1232 7.07 4.98 -10.01
C ALA A 1232 7.20 4.83 -11.54
N MET A 1233 6.58 3.81 -12.13
CA MET A 1233 6.54 3.60 -13.58
C MET A 1233 5.50 4.49 -14.28
N ALA A 1234 4.41 4.86 -13.60
CA ALA A 1234 3.36 5.69 -14.17
C ALA A 1234 3.73 7.18 -14.28
N GLU A 1235 4.65 7.65 -13.43
CA GLU A 1235 4.92 9.08 -13.27
C GLU A 1235 5.94 9.68 -14.25
N GLY A 1236 6.62 8.90 -15.09
CA GLY A 1236 7.45 9.37 -16.23
C GLY A 1236 8.29 10.64 -15.98
N ASP A 1237 9.58 10.47 -15.64
CA ASP A 1237 10.51 11.55 -15.24
C ASP A 1237 10.06 12.32 -13.99
N ILE A 1238 10.08 11.62 -12.84
CA ILE A 1238 10.36 12.28 -11.57
C ILE A 1238 11.83 12.76 -11.67
N GLY A 1239 12.05 13.99 -12.11
CA GLY A 1239 13.34 14.64 -11.90
C GLY A 1239 13.70 14.51 -10.43
N CYS A 1240 14.95 14.15 -10.10
CA CYS A 1240 15.43 14.12 -8.71
C CYS A 1240 14.86 15.33 -7.98
N PRO A 1241 13.96 15.15 -6.99
CA PRO A 1241 13.42 16.27 -6.26
C PRO A 1241 14.60 17.09 -5.75
N ASP A 1242 14.60 18.39 -6.00
CA ASP A 1242 15.58 19.32 -5.42
C ASP A 1242 15.62 19.06 -3.92
N ALA A 1243 16.68 18.36 -3.48
CA ALA A 1243 17.04 17.96 -2.13
C ALA A 1243 15.88 17.64 -1.17
N LEU A 1244 15.83 16.39 -0.71
CA LEU A 1244 15.04 15.75 0.36
C LEU A 1244 14.89 16.53 1.72
N GLY A 1245 14.99 17.85 1.77
CA GLY A 1245 15.18 18.64 2.99
C GLY A 1245 16.49 18.30 3.71
N LEU A 1246 17.40 17.58 3.05
CA LEU A 1246 18.71 17.23 3.59
C LEU A 1246 19.56 18.50 3.64
N PRO A 1247 20.20 18.83 4.77
CA PRO A 1247 21.17 19.91 4.80
C PRO A 1247 22.28 19.61 3.77
N LYS A 1248 22.42 20.50 2.77
CA LYS A 1248 23.53 20.45 1.81
C LYS A 1248 24.86 20.60 2.51
#